data_AF-A0A7L4GFZ7-F1
#
_entry.id   AF-A0A7L4GFZ7-F1
#
_cell.length_a   1.000
_cell.length_b   1.000
_cell.length_c   1.000
_cell.angle_alpha   90.00
_cell.angle_beta   90.00
_cell.angle_gamma   90.00
#
_symmetry.space_group_name_H-M   'P 1'
#
loop_
_entity.id
_entity.type
_entity.pdbx_description
1 polymer ?
#
loop_
_entity_poly.entity_id
_entity_poly.type
_entity_poly.pdbx_seq_one_letter_code
_entity_poly.pdbx_strand_id
1 'polypeptide(L)'
;GVAIKIPIVCVVLEGGPGTLDTIYNAITNGTPCVIVEGSGRVADVIAQVANLPVPEITIALIQKKLSIFFHDTYELFTEGKLVEWTKKIQDIVRSRQLLTIFREGKYGQQDVDVAILQALFKASRNQDHFGHENWDHQLKLAVAWNRVDIARGEIFTDDHEWKPTDLHPVMAAALISNKPEFVKLFLEQGVRLKEFVTWDTLVYLYDNMAPSCLFHSKLQKVLLEEREHTAGSKMPRVQLHHVSQVLRELLGCSTQPLYPKPKHTERPRLSIPVPHIKLNVQGSSLRSLYKRSSSRATFTMDPVRDLLIWAVVQNRKELAEIIWAQSQDCMAAALACSKILKELAKEEEDTDTTDDMLALAEQYEHKAIGVFTDCYRKDEERAQKLLTRVSEAWGKTTCLQLALEAKNMNFVSHGGVQAFLTKVWWGKMCVDNGLWRVIMCMLFFPLLYTSLITFREKRLQPAGCLTRLRAFFTAPVVIFHMNILSYFTFLLLFAYVLMVDFQPLPSWREYLIYFWLFSLVCEETRQLLYDPDGFGIVKMASLYFKDFWNKLDICAILVFITGLTCRLIPSTLYPGRIILSLAFIIFCLRLMHIFTVSKTLGPKIIIVKRMMKDVFFFLFLLAVWVVSFGVAKQAILIHNEERVEWLFRGVVYHSYLTIFGQIPSYIDGVNFNIDQCSPNGTDPYKPKCPETNEDNKKPIFPEWLTVILLCLYLLFTNILLLNLLIAMFNYTFQQVQEHTDQIWKFQRHDLIEEYHGRPPAPPPFILLNHLQILVQRGLLRRPAVHHKLLKEKLEKNEEAALLSWEMYLKENYLQHQQCQEKQNTEQKIRDIAQRVDVLAELLDLDRVKRTGLVEQRLVSLEEQVHQSAQALRWIMQALQGHGFGSGEDMPLVGSSKALETKEVDLEGKPKESHPPYHVLARNLLYPGSHTLRFPVPDEKVPWEVDFPLYNPPAYSADHKDMAVQDPFSPSLESLLKINYNTMDGLIDRQSFHGLYAVQDGLPLNPMGRTGLRGRGRLHCFGPNHALHPIVTRWRRNLDGSIIRKSLKKMLEVLVAQYPLSDVWSLPGGSLEPGEMLPLKLKWILRREFWPQFQNLLKQGTEVHKGYLDDPRNTDNAWVETVAVSVHFDNQNHVEMKRLNSFLQGCDPELCIRWQVLDKRIPLHANHKELLHKVSALLGAYY
;
A
#
# COMPACT_ATOMS: atom_id res chain seq x y z
N GLY A 1 4.30 -14.57 4.37
CA GLY A 1 2.88 -14.92 4.55
C GLY A 1 2.65 -15.43 5.95
N VAL A 2 1.46 -15.24 6.50
CA VAL A 2 1.13 -15.76 7.83
C VAL A 2 0.38 -17.09 7.70
N ALA A 3 0.83 -18.13 8.39
CA ALA A 3 0.18 -19.43 8.37
C ALA A 3 -1.07 -19.39 9.26
N ILE A 4 -2.23 -19.71 8.68
CA ILE A 4 -3.53 -19.66 9.33
C ILE A 4 -4.24 -20.98 9.06
N LYS A 5 -4.91 -21.54 10.08
CA LYS A 5 -5.83 -22.67 9.87
C LYS A 5 -7.08 -22.18 9.14
N ILE A 6 -7.52 -22.90 8.12
CA ILE A 6 -8.71 -22.53 7.36
C ILE A 6 -9.94 -22.61 8.28
N PRO A 7 -10.70 -21.51 8.49
CA PRO A 7 -11.91 -21.55 9.31
C PRO A 7 -13.04 -22.30 8.60
N ILE A 8 -13.89 -22.98 9.37
CA ILE A 8 -15.05 -23.74 8.87
C ILE A 8 -16.29 -23.22 9.60
N VAL A 9 -17.39 -23.07 8.86
CA VAL A 9 -18.70 -22.67 9.38
C VAL A 9 -19.78 -23.56 8.74
N CYS A 10 -20.80 -23.91 9.50
CA CYS A 10 -21.96 -24.65 9.02
C CYS A 10 -23.15 -23.70 8.93
N VAL A 11 -23.78 -23.58 7.75
CA VAL A 11 -24.99 -22.78 7.57
C VAL A 11 -26.17 -23.73 7.37
N VAL A 12 -27.24 -23.49 8.12
CA VAL A 12 -28.43 -24.36 8.13
C VAL A 12 -29.64 -23.58 7.67
N LEU A 13 -30.26 -24.11 6.61
CA LEU A 13 -31.55 -23.71 6.07
C LEU A 13 -32.49 -24.91 6.22
N GLU A 14 -33.67 -24.69 6.81
CA GLU A 14 -34.59 -25.77 7.17
C GLU A 14 -33.90 -26.89 7.98
N GLY A 15 -34.38 -28.13 7.84
CA GLY A 15 -33.71 -29.31 8.33
C GLY A 15 -34.71 -30.40 8.71
N GLY A 16 -34.23 -31.64 8.64
CA GLY A 16 -34.92 -32.81 9.19
C GLY A 16 -34.15 -33.40 10.38
N PRO A 17 -34.51 -34.62 10.81
CA PRO A 17 -33.84 -35.31 11.91
C PRO A 17 -32.31 -35.41 11.79
N GLY A 18 -31.80 -35.80 10.62
CA GLY A 18 -30.34 -35.90 10.41
C GLY A 18 -29.62 -34.54 10.39
N THR A 19 -30.35 -33.45 10.13
CA THR A 19 -29.77 -32.10 10.19
C THR A 19 -29.47 -31.70 11.64
N LEU A 20 -30.35 -32.05 12.58
CA LEU A 20 -30.09 -31.82 14.01
C LEU A 20 -28.83 -32.57 14.48
N ASP A 21 -28.64 -33.80 14.00
CA ASP A 21 -27.44 -34.59 14.30
C ASP A 21 -26.18 -33.96 13.74
N THR A 22 -26.27 -33.41 12.53
CA THR A 22 -25.16 -32.72 11.87
C THR A 22 -24.79 -31.45 12.64
N ILE A 23 -25.77 -30.66 13.08
CA ILE A 23 -25.56 -29.45 13.91
C ILE A 23 -24.91 -29.83 15.24
N TYR A 24 -25.42 -30.87 15.91
CA TYR A 24 -24.88 -31.35 17.17
C TYR A 24 -23.41 -31.78 17.02
N ASN A 25 -23.10 -32.56 15.98
CA ASN A 25 -21.75 -33.02 15.69
C ASN A 25 -20.82 -31.87 15.30
N ALA A 26 -21.31 -30.85 14.58
CA ALA A 26 -20.53 -29.67 14.23
C ALA A 26 -20.16 -28.85 15.48
N ILE A 27 -21.12 -28.56 16.35
CA ILE A 27 -20.92 -27.77 17.57
C ILE A 27 -20.02 -28.51 18.56
N THR A 28 -20.17 -29.83 18.72
CA THR A 28 -19.30 -30.63 19.60
C THR A 28 -17.85 -30.67 19.13
N ASN A 29 -17.61 -30.59 17.82
CA ASN A 29 -16.27 -30.46 17.23
C ASN A 29 -15.72 -29.02 17.24
N GLY A 30 -16.48 -28.04 17.77
CA GLY A 30 -16.06 -26.64 17.84
C GLY A 30 -16.29 -25.83 16.56
N THR A 31 -17.09 -26.35 15.62
CA THR A 31 -17.47 -25.64 14.40
C THR A 31 -18.72 -24.78 14.66
N PRO A 32 -18.70 -23.46 14.36
CA PRO A 32 -19.88 -22.62 14.51
C PRO A 32 -20.98 -22.97 13.50
N CYS A 33 -22.23 -22.84 13.96
CA CYS A 33 -23.43 -23.03 13.16
C CYS A 33 -24.24 -21.73 13.07
N VAL A 34 -24.55 -21.31 11.85
CA VAL A 34 -25.46 -20.21 11.54
C VAL A 34 -26.82 -20.79 11.17
N ILE A 35 -27.85 -20.44 11.92
CA ILE A 35 -29.22 -20.91 11.72
C ILE A 35 -30.06 -19.76 11.20
N VAL A 36 -30.75 -19.98 10.08
CA VAL A 36 -31.63 -19.00 9.45
C VAL A 36 -33.06 -19.15 10.00
N GLU A 37 -33.48 -18.21 10.84
CA GLU A 37 -34.86 -18.07 11.34
C GLU A 37 -35.79 -17.66 10.19
N GLY A 38 -36.93 -18.32 10.08
CA GLY A 38 -37.89 -18.17 8.99
C GLY A 38 -37.73 -19.20 7.88
N SER A 39 -36.66 -20.02 7.92
CA SER A 39 -36.47 -21.07 6.91
C SER A 39 -37.36 -22.29 7.14
N GLY A 40 -37.79 -22.60 8.37
CA GLY A 40 -38.71 -23.71 8.68
C GLY A 40 -38.09 -24.88 9.45
N ARG A 41 -38.95 -25.79 9.93
CA ARG A 41 -38.59 -27.10 10.53
C ARG A 41 -37.58 -27.00 11.69
N VAL A 42 -36.44 -27.74 11.64
CA VAL A 42 -35.43 -27.77 12.71
C VAL A 42 -34.82 -26.39 12.97
N ALA A 43 -34.56 -25.62 11.92
CA ALA A 43 -33.94 -24.29 12.04
C ALA A 43 -34.79 -23.36 12.93
N ASP A 44 -36.10 -23.31 12.70
CA ASP A 44 -37.02 -22.46 13.47
C ASP A 44 -37.24 -22.95 14.91
N VAL A 45 -37.26 -24.27 15.11
CA VAL A 45 -37.30 -24.84 16.47
C VAL A 45 -36.10 -24.35 17.28
N ILE A 46 -34.88 -24.39 16.72
CA ILE A 46 -33.68 -23.91 17.41
C ILE A 46 -33.69 -22.38 17.53
N ALA A 47 -34.12 -21.65 16.50
CA ALA A 47 -34.16 -20.18 16.54
C ALA A 47 -35.08 -19.64 17.65
N GLN A 48 -36.23 -20.28 17.88
CA GLN A 48 -37.17 -19.89 18.93
C GLN A 48 -36.67 -20.22 20.35
N VAL A 49 -35.97 -21.35 20.53
CA VAL A 49 -35.49 -21.77 21.86
C VAL A 49 -34.12 -21.20 22.23
N ALA A 50 -33.35 -20.69 21.27
CA ALA A 50 -31.97 -20.25 21.51
C ALA A 50 -31.83 -19.04 22.44
N ASN A 51 -32.87 -18.22 22.60
CA ASN A 51 -32.88 -17.11 23.55
C ASN A 51 -33.28 -17.53 24.98
N LEU A 52 -33.86 -18.72 25.16
CA LEU A 52 -34.30 -19.21 26.46
C LEU A 52 -33.11 -19.73 27.28
N PRO A 53 -33.13 -19.60 28.62
CA PRO A 53 -32.16 -20.29 29.47
C PRO A 53 -32.35 -21.80 29.36
N VAL A 54 -31.25 -22.55 29.35
CA VAL A 54 -31.23 -24.01 29.14
C VAL A 54 -32.23 -24.79 30.03
N PRO A 55 -32.38 -24.51 31.34
CA PRO A 55 -33.31 -25.27 32.19
C PRO A 55 -34.80 -25.05 31.86
N GLU A 56 -35.17 -24.00 31.13
CA GLU A 56 -36.56 -23.78 30.69
C GLU A 56 -36.93 -24.61 29.45
N ILE A 57 -35.96 -25.27 28.82
CA ILE A 57 -36.15 -26.12 27.65
C ILE A 57 -36.61 -27.51 28.10
N THR A 58 -37.91 -27.67 28.36
CA THR A 58 -38.53 -28.94 28.79
C THR A 58 -38.96 -29.82 27.61
N ILE A 59 -39.22 -31.11 27.85
CA ILE A 59 -39.76 -32.01 26.81
C ILE A 59 -41.10 -31.48 26.28
N ALA A 60 -41.97 -30.99 27.16
CA ALA A 60 -43.29 -30.45 26.79
C ALA A 60 -43.18 -29.21 25.88
N LEU A 61 -42.21 -28.32 26.12
CA LEU A 61 -41.99 -27.15 25.27
C LEU A 61 -41.52 -27.57 23.87
N ILE A 62 -40.54 -28.46 23.79
CA ILE A 62 -40.03 -28.97 22.51
C ILE A 62 -41.13 -29.72 21.75
N GLN A 63 -41.94 -30.51 22.44
CA GLN A 63 -43.09 -31.20 21.87
C GLN A 63 -44.09 -30.22 21.25
N LYS A 64 -44.45 -29.14 21.98
CA LYS A 64 -45.32 -28.07 21.45
C LYS A 64 -44.72 -27.37 20.23
N LYS A 65 -43.40 -27.16 20.20
CA LYS A 65 -42.74 -26.52 19.04
C LYS A 65 -42.66 -27.45 17.84
N LEU A 66 -42.38 -28.74 18.05
CA LEU A 66 -42.35 -29.74 16.99
C LEU A 66 -43.74 -29.94 16.37
N SER A 67 -44.82 -29.94 17.15
CA SER A 67 -46.18 -30.07 16.60
C SER A 67 -46.57 -28.89 15.70
N ILE A 68 -46.00 -27.70 15.93
CA ILE A 68 -46.23 -26.51 15.09
C ILE A 68 -45.42 -26.59 13.80
N PHE A 69 -44.11 -26.87 13.90
CA PHE A 69 -43.20 -26.79 12.75
C PHE A 69 -43.13 -28.07 11.90
N PHE A 70 -43.56 -29.22 12.43
CA PHE A 70 -43.58 -30.51 11.75
C PHE A 70 -45.00 -31.09 11.64
N HIS A 71 -46.01 -30.26 11.38
CA HIS A 71 -47.42 -30.67 11.32
C HIS A 71 -47.68 -31.95 10.49
N ASP A 72 -47.02 -32.13 9.35
CA ASP A 72 -47.20 -33.31 8.47
C ASP A 72 -46.51 -34.60 8.94
N THR A 73 -45.49 -34.49 9.80
CA THR A 73 -44.62 -35.63 10.17
C THR A 73 -44.53 -35.87 11.67
N TYR A 74 -45.25 -35.07 12.47
CA TYR A 74 -45.23 -35.14 13.93
C TYR A 74 -45.70 -36.50 14.45
N GLU A 75 -46.68 -37.14 13.80
CA GLU A 75 -47.21 -38.46 14.18
C GLU A 75 -46.15 -39.58 14.11
N LEU A 76 -45.05 -39.38 13.37
CA LEU A 76 -43.94 -40.33 13.24
C LEU A 76 -42.90 -40.21 14.37
N PHE A 77 -43.03 -39.22 15.26
CA PHE A 77 -42.10 -39.03 16.38
C PHE A 77 -42.47 -39.90 17.58
N THR A 78 -41.57 -40.83 17.92
CA THR A 78 -41.67 -41.61 19.15
C THR A 78 -41.25 -40.78 20.37
N GLU A 79 -41.78 -41.10 21.56
CA GLU A 79 -41.39 -40.44 22.81
C GLU A 79 -39.87 -40.53 23.07
N GLY A 80 -39.23 -41.65 22.70
CA GLY A 80 -37.78 -41.81 22.80
C GLY A 80 -36.99 -40.82 21.93
N LYS A 81 -37.48 -40.52 20.72
CA LYS A 81 -36.86 -39.50 19.84
C LYS A 81 -37.06 -38.08 20.38
N LEU A 82 -38.21 -37.79 20.99
CA LEU A 82 -38.46 -36.48 21.61
C LEU A 82 -37.44 -36.21 22.74
N VAL A 83 -37.21 -37.19 23.62
CA VAL A 83 -36.19 -37.11 24.68
C VAL A 83 -34.80 -36.84 24.09
N GLU A 84 -34.43 -37.57 23.03
CA GLU A 84 -33.14 -37.41 22.35
C GLU A 84 -32.98 -36.01 21.76
N TRP A 85 -34.02 -35.48 21.12
CA TRP A 85 -34.02 -34.15 20.52
C TRP A 85 -33.94 -33.05 21.56
N THR A 86 -34.71 -33.14 22.64
CA THR A 86 -34.65 -32.17 23.75
C THR A 86 -33.24 -32.10 24.31
N LYS A 87 -32.59 -33.25 24.51
CA LYS A 87 -31.21 -33.31 24.98
C LYS A 87 -30.22 -32.67 23.99
N LYS A 88 -30.32 -32.99 22.69
CA LYS A 88 -29.47 -32.41 21.64
C LYS A 88 -29.65 -30.89 21.56
N ILE A 89 -30.88 -30.39 21.62
CA ILE A 89 -31.18 -28.95 21.59
C ILE A 89 -30.66 -28.24 22.84
N GLN A 90 -30.81 -28.83 24.03
CA GLN A 90 -30.24 -28.29 25.27
C GLN A 90 -28.71 -28.14 25.15
N ASP A 91 -28.01 -29.14 24.64
CA ASP A 91 -26.56 -29.09 24.44
C ASP A 91 -26.13 -28.04 23.39
N ILE A 92 -26.88 -27.92 22.29
CA ILE A 92 -26.66 -26.89 21.25
C ILE A 92 -26.81 -25.49 21.85
N VAL A 93 -27.92 -25.24 22.56
CA VAL A 93 -28.20 -23.93 23.19
C VAL A 93 -27.24 -23.64 24.34
N ARG A 94 -26.72 -24.67 25.03
CA ARG A 94 -25.68 -24.50 26.06
C ARG A 94 -24.40 -23.91 25.47
N SER A 95 -24.10 -24.22 24.21
CA SER A 95 -22.95 -23.69 23.45
C SER A 95 -23.29 -22.40 22.69
N ARG A 96 -23.86 -21.39 23.37
CA ARG A 96 -24.27 -20.09 22.79
C ARG A 96 -23.18 -19.35 22.02
N GLN A 97 -21.92 -19.70 22.27
CA GLN A 97 -20.73 -19.14 21.64
C GLN A 97 -20.51 -19.60 20.19
N LEU A 98 -20.97 -20.81 19.85
CA LEU A 98 -20.86 -21.42 18.53
C LEU A 98 -22.16 -21.31 17.73
N LEU A 99 -23.25 -20.91 18.38
CA LEU A 99 -24.56 -20.73 17.77
C LEU A 99 -24.81 -19.26 17.41
N THR A 100 -25.18 -19.02 16.16
CA THR A 100 -25.60 -17.70 15.65
C THR A 100 -26.94 -17.84 14.95
N ILE A 101 -27.90 -16.98 15.30
CA ILE A 101 -29.21 -16.95 14.67
C ILE A 101 -29.23 -15.76 13.72
N PHE A 102 -29.44 -16.03 12.45
CA PHE A 102 -29.73 -15.03 11.45
C PHE A 102 -31.25 -14.90 11.31
N ARG A 103 -31.76 -13.69 11.50
CA ARG A 103 -33.18 -13.36 11.48
C ARG A 103 -33.43 -12.43 10.31
N GLU A 104 -34.12 -12.94 9.29
CA GLU A 104 -34.53 -12.12 8.17
C GLU A 104 -35.51 -11.04 8.67
N GLY A 105 -35.19 -9.76 8.43
CA GLY A 105 -36.07 -8.62 8.72
C GLY A 105 -36.12 -8.08 10.17
N LYS A 106 -35.35 -8.61 11.14
CA LYS A 106 -35.27 -8.03 12.50
C LYS A 106 -33.99 -7.21 12.71
N TYR A 107 -34.14 -6.10 13.44
CA TYR A 107 -33.14 -5.09 13.79
C TYR A 107 -31.66 -5.54 13.80
N GLY A 108 -30.83 -4.80 13.06
CA GLY A 108 -29.37 -4.75 13.25
C GLY A 108 -28.57 -5.89 12.63
N GLN A 109 -29.21 -6.84 11.94
CA GLN A 109 -28.52 -7.90 11.21
C GLN A 109 -28.36 -7.50 9.75
N GLN A 110 -27.10 -7.24 9.39
CA GLN A 110 -26.63 -7.06 8.01
C GLN A 110 -26.73 -8.37 7.23
N ASP A 111 -26.44 -8.33 5.92
CA ASP A 111 -26.44 -9.46 5.00
C ASP A 111 -25.84 -10.77 5.58
N VAL A 112 -26.25 -11.91 5.01
CA VAL A 112 -25.88 -13.26 5.48
C VAL A 112 -24.36 -13.45 5.61
N ASP A 113 -23.58 -12.78 4.76
CA ASP A 113 -22.12 -12.80 4.79
C ASP A 113 -21.58 -12.21 6.10
N VAL A 114 -22.13 -11.10 6.60
CA VAL A 114 -21.76 -10.51 7.89
C VAL A 114 -22.13 -11.44 9.03
N ALA A 115 -23.31 -12.06 8.98
CA ALA A 115 -23.72 -13.01 10.01
C ALA A 115 -22.79 -14.23 10.09
N ILE A 116 -22.31 -14.73 8.93
CA ILE A 116 -21.30 -15.79 8.86
C ILE A 116 -19.99 -15.33 9.48
N LEU A 117 -19.52 -14.14 9.14
CA LEU A 117 -18.28 -13.57 9.66
C LEU A 117 -18.36 -13.33 11.16
N GLN A 118 -19.45 -12.76 11.66
CA GLN A 118 -19.72 -12.59 13.08
C GLN A 118 -19.77 -13.93 13.81
N ALA A 119 -20.37 -14.97 13.22
CA ALA A 119 -20.37 -16.31 13.82
C ALA A 119 -18.95 -16.87 13.94
N LEU A 120 -18.12 -16.69 12.92
CA LEU A 120 -16.71 -17.08 12.94
C LEU A 120 -15.91 -16.29 13.98
N PHE A 121 -16.09 -14.97 14.08
CA PHE A 121 -15.43 -14.16 15.09
C PHE A 121 -15.89 -14.52 16.51
N LYS A 122 -17.19 -14.71 16.71
CA LYS A 122 -17.79 -15.13 17.98
C LYS A 122 -17.27 -16.51 18.41
N ALA A 123 -17.15 -17.45 17.49
CA ALA A 123 -16.59 -18.77 17.76
C ALA A 123 -15.09 -18.71 18.05
N SER A 124 -14.32 -18.03 17.20
CA SER A 124 -12.88 -17.87 17.35
C SER A 124 -12.51 -17.13 18.63
N ARG A 125 -13.30 -16.13 19.06
CA ARG A 125 -13.07 -15.38 20.32
C ARG A 125 -13.12 -16.29 21.54
N ASN A 126 -13.87 -17.37 21.42
CA ASN A 126 -14.16 -18.32 22.48
C ASN A 126 -13.38 -19.64 22.35
N GLN A 127 -12.69 -19.89 21.23
CA GLN A 127 -11.75 -21.00 21.14
C GLN A 127 -10.57 -20.76 22.08
N ASP A 128 -10.24 -21.77 22.86
CA ASP A 128 -9.14 -21.69 23.80
C ASP A 128 -7.79 -21.73 23.05
N HIS A 129 -7.20 -20.56 22.83
CA HIS A 129 -5.82 -20.43 22.38
C HIS A 129 -5.01 -19.70 23.45
N PHE A 130 -3.69 -19.85 23.40
CA PHE A 130 -2.82 -19.17 24.34
C PHE A 130 -2.68 -17.69 23.98
N GLY A 131 -3.13 -16.82 24.89
CA GLY A 131 -2.83 -15.39 24.86
C GLY A 131 -3.43 -14.63 23.68
N HIS A 132 -2.62 -13.78 23.03
CA HIS A 132 -3.03 -12.80 22.02
C HIS A 132 -3.20 -13.38 20.60
N GLU A 133 -2.89 -14.66 20.39
CA GLU A 133 -2.91 -15.28 19.06
C GLU A 133 -4.32 -15.31 18.44
N ASN A 134 -5.39 -15.32 19.24
CA ASN A 134 -6.77 -15.26 18.76
C ASN A 134 -7.08 -13.96 18.04
N TRP A 135 -6.74 -12.82 18.65
CA TRP A 135 -7.03 -11.51 18.06
C TRP A 135 -6.18 -11.25 16.82
N ASP A 136 -4.92 -11.67 16.85
CA ASP A 136 -4.02 -11.60 15.68
C ASP A 136 -4.51 -12.50 14.53
N HIS A 137 -5.04 -13.69 14.85
CA HIS A 137 -5.65 -14.58 13.87
C HIS A 137 -6.92 -13.98 13.26
N GLN A 138 -7.81 -13.43 14.08
CA GLN A 138 -9.02 -12.74 13.64
C GLN A 138 -8.71 -11.55 12.74
N LEU A 139 -7.73 -10.74 13.13
CA LEU A 139 -7.33 -9.58 12.36
C LEU A 139 -6.77 -9.99 10.99
N LYS A 140 -5.99 -11.06 10.91
CA LYS A 140 -5.51 -11.58 9.62
C LYS A 140 -6.65 -12.08 8.73
N LEU A 141 -7.67 -12.73 9.31
CA LEU A 141 -8.86 -13.16 8.57
C LEU A 141 -9.65 -11.95 8.05
N ALA A 142 -9.88 -10.95 8.89
CA ALA A 142 -10.56 -9.71 8.49
C ALA A 142 -9.83 -9.01 7.34
N VAL A 143 -8.50 -8.92 7.43
CA VAL A 143 -7.66 -8.39 6.34
C VAL A 143 -7.79 -9.25 5.11
N ALA A 144 -7.70 -10.59 5.20
CA ALA A 144 -7.83 -11.48 4.05
C ALA A 144 -9.15 -11.26 3.29
N TRP A 145 -10.26 -11.09 4.01
CA TRP A 145 -11.59 -10.88 3.45
C TRP A 145 -11.91 -9.43 3.03
N ASN A 146 -11.01 -8.48 3.26
CA ASN A 146 -11.22 -7.06 2.91
C ASN A 146 -12.44 -6.41 3.60
N ARG A 147 -12.76 -6.82 4.84
CA ARG A 147 -13.90 -6.28 5.64
C ARG A 147 -13.41 -5.39 6.79
N VAL A 148 -13.19 -4.12 6.48
CA VAL A 148 -12.66 -3.11 7.42
C VAL A 148 -13.71 -2.66 8.43
N ASP A 149 -14.97 -2.62 8.01
CA ASP A 149 -16.15 -2.36 8.82
C ASP A 149 -16.23 -3.28 10.05
N ILE A 150 -16.08 -4.59 9.82
CA ILE A 150 -16.12 -5.59 10.90
C ILE A 150 -14.87 -5.47 11.78
N ALA A 151 -13.69 -5.25 11.19
CA ALA A 151 -12.48 -5.04 11.98
C ALA A 151 -12.61 -3.82 12.92
N ARG A 152 -13.17 -2.72 12.43
CA ARG A 152 -13.40 -1.50 13.23
C ARG A 152 -14.43 -1.73 14.35
N GLY A 153 -15.52 -2.45 14.07
CA GLY A 153 -16.58 -2.68 15.05
C GLY A 153 -16.29 -3.77 16.09
N GLU A 154 -15.67 -4.89 15.69
CA GLU A 154 -15.55 -6.09 16.53
C GLU A 154 -14.14 -6.33 17.10
N ILE A 155 -13.08 -5.85 16.42
CA ILE A 155 -11.68 -6.12 16.80
C ILE A 155 -11.05 -4.91 17.51
N PHE A 156 -11.33 -3.70 17.02
CA PHE A 156 -10.85 -2.45 17.62
C PHE A 156 -11.91 -1.86 18.57
N THR A 157 -12.28 -2.62 19.60
CA THR A 157 -13.15 -2.15 20.68
C THR A 157 -12.34 -1.56 21.84
N ASP A 158 -12.97 -0.71 22.64
CA ASP A 158 -12.36 -0.06 23.81
C ASP A 158 -11.87 -1.05 24.88
N ASP A 159 -12.36 -2.30 24.83
CA ASP A 159 -11.99 -3.37 25.77
C ASP A 159 -10.55 -3.90 25.59
N HIS A 160 -9.91 -3.63 24.43
CA HIS A 160 -8.60 -4.18 24.10
C HIS A 160 -7.58 -3.11 23.67
N GLU A 161 -6.54 -2.92 24.48
CA GLU A 161 -5.40 -2.07 24.14
C GLU A 161 -4.41 -2.80 23.21
N TRP A 162 -4.38 -2.39 21.94
CA TRP A 162 -3.41 -2.86 20.97
C TRP A 162 -2.08 -2.12 21.11
N LYS A 163 -0.96 -2.87 21.08
CA LYS A 163 0.35 -2.23 20.86
C LYS A 163 0.56 -2.05 19.36
N PRO A 164 1.06 -0.88 18.91
CA PRO A 164 1.32 -0.64 17.48
C PRO A 164 2.25 -1.68 16.84
N THR A 165 3.19 -2.25 17.61
CA THR A 165 4.12 -3.28 17.14
C THR A 165 3.44 -4.58 16.75
N ASP A 166 2.32 -4.90 17.39
CA ASP A 166 1.61 -6.16 17.18
C ASP A 166 0.87 -6.13 15.83
N LEU A 167 0.57 -4.92 15.33
CA LEU A 167 -0.07 -4.68 14.03
C LEU A 167 0.91 -4.75 12.85
N HIS A 168 2.23 -4.71 13.09
CA HIS A 168 3.23 -4.67 12.00
C HIS A 168 3.12 -5.83 11.00
N PRO A 169 2.96 -7.11 11.40
CA PRO A 169 2.86 -8.21 10.43
C PRO A 169 1.61 -8.09 9.55
N VAL A 170 0.49 -7.65 10.13
CA VAL A 170 -0.78 -7.47 9.42
C VAL A 170 -0.74 -6.24 8.52
N MET A 171 -0.09 -5.16 8.95
CA MET A 171 0.20 -3.98 8.12
C MET A 171 0.99 -4.36 6.86
N ALA A 172 2.03 -5.19 7.00
CA ALA A 172 2.79 -5.68 5.85
C ALA A 172 1.91 -6.52 4.90
N ALA A 173 1.03 -7.37 5.43
CA ALA A 173 0.09 -8.14 4.63
C ALA A 173 -0.92 -7.25 3.88
N ALA A 174 -1.50 -6.27 4.56
CA ALA A 174 -2.44 -5.30 3.98
C ALA A 174 -1.78 -4.48 2.85
N LEU A 175 -0.54 -4.01 3.08
CA LEU A 175 0.26 -3.34 2.07
C LEU A 175 0.47 -4.24 0.85
N ILE A 176 0.98 -5.47 1.01
CA ILE A 176 1.22 -6.39 -0.12
C ILE A 176 -0.08 -6.63 -0.92
N SER A 177 -1.19 -6.88 -0.23
CA SER A 177 -2.51 -7.17 -0.84
C SER A 177 -3.26 -5.96 -1.41
N ASN A 178 -2.66 -4.76 -1.38
CA ASN A 178 -3.27 -3.51 -1.88
C ASN A 178 -4.61 -3.16 -1.20
N LYS A 179 -4.66 -3.15 0.14
CA LYS A 179 -5.87 -2.84 0.92
C LYS A 179 -5.73 -1.49 1.66
N PRO A 180 -6.00 -0.36 1.00
CA PRO A 180 -5.73 0.98 1.53
C PRO A 180 -6.57 1.35 2.76
N GLU A 181 -7.83 0.92 2.83
CA GLU A 181 -8.71 1.19 3.98
C GLU A 181 -8.20 0.54 5.27
N PHE A 182 -7.61 -0.66 5.20
CA PHE A 182 -6.94 -1.28 6.36
C PHE A 182 -5.68 -0.52 6.77
N VAL A 183 -4.89 -0.05 5.79
CA VAL A 183 -3.71 0.77 6.06
C VAL A 183 -4.11 2.07 6.77
N LYS A 184 -5.18 2.72 6.32
CA LYS A 184 -5.74 3.91 6.96
C LYS A 184 -6.21 3.63 8.39
N LEU A 185 -6.94 2.53 8.60
CA LEU A 185 -7.36 2.08 9.94
C LEU A 185 -6.14 1.86 10.86
N PHE A 186 -5.08 1.21 10.39
CA PHE A 186 -3.89 0.99 11.22
C PHE A 186 -3.13 2.28 11.56
N LEU A 187 -3.12 3.26 10.65
CA LEU A 187 -2.59 4.59 10.94
C LEU A 187 -3.42 5.33 11.99
N GLU A 188 -4.76 5.23 11.93
CA GLU A 188 -5.68 5.78 12.94
C GLU A 188 -5.45 5.13 14.33
N GLN A 189 -5.15 3.84 14.37
CA GLN A 189 -4.84 3.09 15.59
C GLN A 189 -3.39 3.33 16.11
N GLY A 190 -2.65 4.26 15.52
CA GLY A 190 -1.36 4.72 16.05
C GLY A 190 -0.12 4.00 15.50
N VAL A 191 -0.21 3.23 14.41
CA VAL A 191 0.96 2.66 13.74
C VAL A 191 1.80 3.77 13.11
N ARG A 192 3.05 3.93 13.57
CA ARG A 192 3.99 4.90 13.00
C ARG A 192 4.82 4.27 11.90
N LEU A 193 4.67 4.75 10.66
CA LEU A 193 5.41 4.25 9.49
C LEU A 193 6.94 4.27 9.68
N LYS A 194 7.46 5.27 10.41
CA LYS A 194 8.89 5.39 10.72
C LYS A 194 9.44 4.25 11.58
N GLU A 195 8.59 3.62 12.41
CA GLU A 195 8.98 2.49 13.27
C GLU A 195 8.73 1.15 12.59
N PHE A 196 7.71 1.09 11.74
CA PHE A 196 7.33 -0.10 10.99
C PHE A 196 8.32 -0.45 9.86
N VAL A 197 8.75 0.54 9.08
CA VAL A 197 9.61 0.33 7.91
C VAL A 197 11.05 0.16 8.33
N THR A 198 11.45 -1.10 8.54
CA THR A 198 12.84 -1.50 8.77
C THR A 198 13.49 -1.95 7.46
N TRP A 199 14.83 -2.08 7.44
CA TRP A 199 15.56 -2.59 6.27
C TRP A 199 15.05 -3.96 5.82
N ASP A 200 14.82 -4.88 6.77
CA ASP A 200 14.33 -6.23 6.47
C ASP A 200 12.87 -6.22 6.00
N THR A 201 12.04 -5.34 6.59
CA THR A 201 10.66 -5.13 6.13
C THR A 201 10.63 -4.63 4.67
N LEU A 202 11.51 -3.69 4.33
CA LEU A 202 11.56 -3.11 2.99
C LEU A 202 12.01 -4.14 1.94
N VAL A 203 13.05 -4.94 2.26
CA VAL A 203 13.47 -6.05 1.40
C VAL A 203 12.32 -7.05 1.22
N TYR A 204 11.63 -7.41 2.30
CA TYR A 204 10.45 -8.27 2.24
C TYR A 204 9.33 -7.70 1.36
N LEU A 205 9.09 -6.39 1.38
CA LEU A 205 8.11 -5.73 0.51
C LEU A 205 8.52 -5.73 -0.97
N TYR A 206 9.80 -5.50 -1.28
CA TYR A 206 10.31 -5.57 -2.66
C TYR A 206 10.33 -7.02 -3.19
N ASP A 207 10.58 -8.01 -2.34
CA ASP A 207 10.49 -9.44 -2.72
C ASP A 207 9.06 -9.87 -3.07
N ASN A 208 8.04 -9.23 -2.49
CA ASN A 208 6.62 -9.53 -2.71
C ASN A 208 5.91 -8.51 -3.64
N MET A 209 6.65 -7.87 -4.56
CA MET A 209 6.02 -7.03 -5.59
C MET A 209 5.20 -7.87 -6.58
N ALA A 210 4.16 -7.27 -7.16
CA ALA A 210 3.35 -7.92 -8.18
C ALA A 210 4.21 -8.25 -9.42
N PRO A 211 4.20 -9.50 -9.92
CA PRO A 211 5.02 -9.90 -11.06
C PRO A 211 4.59 -9.26 -12.39
N SER A 212 3.35 -8.73 -12.47
CA SER A 212 2.83 -7.99 -13.62
C SER A 212 3.43 -6.59 -13.79
N CYS A 213 4.12 -6.06 -12.77
CA CYS A 213 4.65 -4.71 -12.79
C CYS A 213 5.96 -4.62 -13.61
N LEU A 214 6.07 -3.62 -14.50
CA LEU A 214 7.29 -3.33 -15.27
C LEU A 214 8.53 -3.11 -14.40
N PHE A 215 8.38 -2.54 -13.20
CA PHE A 215 9.50 -2.38 -12.28
C PHE A 215 10.06 -3.73 -11.80
N HIS A 216 9.20 -4.74 -11.63
CA HIS A 216 9.62 -6.09 -11.24
C HIS A 216 10.42 -6.76 -12.37
N SER A 217 9.99 -6.64 -13.62
CA SER A 217 10.71 -7.21 -14.77
C SER A 217 12.10 -6.56 -14.96
N LYS A 218 12.21 -5.23 -14.79
CA LYS A 218 13.50 -4.52 -14.77
C LYS A 218 14.40 -4.98 -13.63
N LEU A 219 13.86 -5.14 -12.43
CA LEU A 219 14.62 -5.63 -11.29
C LEU A 219 15.13 -7.06 -11.54
N GLN A 220 14.31 -7.93 -12.12
CA GLN A 220 14.70 -9.28 -12.50
C GLN A 220 15.81 -9.27 -13.57
N LYS A 221 15.75 -8.36 -14.55
CA LYS A 221 16.81 -8.17 -15.55
C LYS A 221 18.14 -7.78 -14.90
N VAL A 222 18.15 -6.84 -13.96
CA VAL A 222 19.37 -6.45 -13.23
C VAL A 222 19.94 -7.63 -12.42
N LEU A 223 19.07 -8.45 -11.82
CA LEU A 223 19.51 -9.66 -11.10
C LEU A 223 20.11 -10.73 -12.04
N LEU A 224 19.58 -10.84 -13.26
CA LEU A 224 20.13 -11.73 -14.29
C LEU A 224 21.52 -11.25 -14.76
N GLU A 225 21.67 -9.94 -15.00
CA GLU A 225 22.97 -9.34 -15.32
C GLU A 225 24.00 -9.62 -14.22
N GLU A 226 23.66 -9.43 -12.94
CA GLU A 226 24.61 -9.73 -11.84
C GLU A 226 24.96 -11.22 -11.74
N ARG A 227 24.00 -12.12 -12.01
CA ARG A 227 24.24 -13.57 -12.03
C ARG A 227 25.28 -13.95 -13.09
N GLU A 228 25.18 -13.39 -14.29
CA GLU A 228 26.15 -13.61 -15.37
C GLU A 228 27.55 -13.12 -14.96
N HIS A 229 27.63 -11.95 -14.31
CA HIS A 229 28.90 -11.41 -13.82
C HIS A 229 29.51 -12.22 -12.66
N THR A 230 28.70 -12.93 -11.87
CA THR A 230 29.15 -13.66 -10.67
C THR A 230 29.30 -15.17 -10.89
N ALA A 231 28.95 -15.69 -12.08
CA ALA A 231 29.01 -17.12 -12.44
C ALA A 231 28.36 -18.07 -11.40
N GLY A 232 27.30 -17.61 -10.73
CA GLY A 232 26.59 -18.36 -9.68
C GLY A 232 25.44 -19.24 -10.21
N SER A 233 25.28 -20.43 -9.64
CA SER A 233 24.21 -21.38 -10.04
C SER A 233 22.80 -20.97 -9.56
N LYS A 234 22.69 -20.29 -8.41
CA LYS A 234 21.42 -19.82 -7.84
C LYS A 234 21.16 -18.35 -8.16
N MET A 235 19.89 -17.98 -8.40
CA MET A 235 19.52 -16.57 -8.52
C MET A 235 19.87 -15.81 -7.24
N PRO A 236 20.48 -14.61 -7.35
CA PRO A 236 20.69 -13.74 -6.21
C PRO A 236 19.35 -13.24 -5.67
N ARG A 237 19.23 -13.13 -4.34
CA ARG A 237 18.08 -12.48 -3.69
C ARG A 237 18.12 -10.98 -3.96
N VAL A 238 16.94 -10.34 -3.97
CA VAL A 238 16.85 -8.88 -4.10
C VAL A 238 17.62 -8.21 -2.97
N GLN A 239 18.44 -7.23 -3.32
CA GLN A 239 19.09 -6.34 -2.37
C GLN A 239 18.74 -4.90 -2.75
N LEU A 240 18.69 -4.00 -1.76
CA LEU A 240 18.30 -2.61 -1.99
C LEU A 240 19.24 -1.85 -2.94
N HIS A 241 20.49 -2.29 -3.10
CA HIS A 241 21.40 -1.67 -4.06
C HIS A 241 21.02 -2.00 -5.53
N HIS A 242 20.38 -3.15 -5.80
CA HIS A 242 19.80 -3.47 -7.11
C HIS A 242 18.62 -2.53 -7.41
N VAL A 243 17.74 -2.35 -6.41
CA VAL A 243 16.63 -1.38 -6.47
C VAL A 243 17.18 0.03 -6.73
N SER A 244 18.26 0.43 -6.06
CA SER A 244 18.88 1.74 -6.28
C SER A 244 19.45 1.93 -7.67
N GLN A 245 19.88 0.87 -8.35
CA GLN A 245 20.40 0.95 -9.72
C GLN A 245 19.26 1.25 -10.70
N VAL A 246 18.14 0.52 -10.58
CA VAL A 246 16.93 0.75 -11.39
C VAL A 246 16.35 2.14 -11.10
N LEU A 247 16.24 2.53 -9.82
CA LEU A 247 15.72 3.86 -9.46
C LEU A 247 16.60 5.00 -9.98
N ARG A 248 17.92 4.80 -10.09
CA ARG A 248 18.82 5.81 -10.67
C ARG A 248 18.63 5.96 -12.18
N GLU A 249 18.30 4.88 -12.87
CA GLU A 249 17.92 4.92 -14.28
C GLU A 249 16.64 5.75 -14.48
N LEU A 250 15.63 5.55 -13.63
CA LEU A 250 14.33 6.24 -13.68
C LEU A 250 14.40 7.72 -13.24
N LEU A 251 15.09 8.01 -12.14
CA LEU A 251 15.19 9.38 -11.62
C LEU A 251 16.11 10.25 -12.47
N GLY A 252 17.18 9.68 -13.04
CA GLY A 252 18.17 10.40 -13.83
C GLY A 252 19.56 10.35 -13.22
N CYS A 253 20.56 10.61 -14.06
CA CYS A 253 21.98 10.46 -13.69
C CYS A 253 22.43 11.43 -12.59
N SER A 254 21.78 12.60 -12.46
CA SER A 254 22.06 13.68 -11.50
C SER A 254 21.89 13.28 -10.04
N THR A 255 21.09 12.25 -9.79
CA THR A 255 20.89 11.71 -8.47
C THR A 255 22.03 10.79 -8.05
N GLN A 256 22.47 10.93 -6.80
CA GLN A 256 23.27 9.90 -6.14
C GLN A 256 22.41 8.67 -5.86
N PRO A 257 22.99 7.45 -5.83
CA PRO A 257 22.23 6.24 -5.50
C PRO A 257 21.57 6.39 -4.12
N LEU A 258 20.24 6.19 -4.08
CA LEU A 258 19.43 6.32 -2.86
C LEU A 258 19.83 5.29 -1.80
N TYR A 259 20.13 4.07 -2.23
CA TYR A 259 20.62 3.01 -1.34
C TYR A 259 22.08 2.70 -1.66
N PRO A 260 23.02 3.02 -0.73
CA PRO A 260 24.44 2.81 -0.99
C PRO A 260 24.76 1.31 -1.06
N LYS A 261 25.66 0.94 -1.98
CA LYS A 261 26.21 -0.41 -2.01
C LYS A 261 27.05 -0.64 -0.73
N PRO A 262 26.88 -1.76 -0.01
CA PRO A 262 27.73 -2.06 1.14
C PRO A 262 29.19 -2.11 0.68
N LYS A 263 30.08 -1.37 1.35
CA LYS A 263 31.51 -1.31 0.98
C LYS A 263 32.12 -2.71 1.11
N HIS A 264 32.91 -3.11 0.11
CA HIS A 264 33.49 -4.44 -0.09
C HIS A 264 34.37 -5.02 1.04
N THR A 265 34.63 -4.25 2.12
CA THR A 265 35.28 -4.75 3.34
C THR A 265 34.38 -5.64 4.20
N GLU A 266 33.07 -5.66 3.96
CA GLU A 266 32.10 -6.59 4.57
C GLU A 266 31.55 -7.55 3.51
N ARG A 267 32.41 -8.37 2.86
CA ARG A 267 31.91 -9.52 2.10
C ARG A 267 31.54 -10.65 3.08
N PRO A 268 30.31 -11.21 3.03
CA PRO A 268 30.04 -12.52 3.59
C PRO A 268 30.76 -13.56 2.73
N ARG A 269 31.92 -14.06 3.21
CA ARG A 269 32.49 -15.28 2.65
C ARG A 269 31.57 -16.43 3.04
N LEU A 270 30.83 -16.90 2.04
CA LEU A 270 30.44 -18.30 1.77
C LEU A 270 29.82 -19.12 2.91
N SER A 271 28.67 -19.68 2.57
CA SER A 271 28.03 -20.84 3.18
C SER A 271 28.89 -22.13 3.04
N ILE A 272 30.05 -22.18 3.70
CA ILE A 272 30.81 -23.40 4.01
C ILE A 272 31.45 -23.21 5.40
N PRO A 273 31.21 -24.10 6.39
CA PRO A 273 31.86 -24.01 7.69
C PRO A 273 33.30 -24.53 7.56
N VAL A 274 34.30 -23.64 7.71
CA VAL A 274 35.71 -24.05 7.91
C VAL A 274 36.23 -23.41 9.20
N PRO A 275 36.93 -24.15 10.07
CA PRO A 275 37.30 -23.67 11.39
C PRO A 275 38.40 -22.59 11.36
N HIS A 276 38.38 -21.80 12.42
CA HIS A 276 39.13 -20.56 12.66
C HIS A 276 40.65 -20.62 12.43
N ILE A 277 41.19 -19.60 11.76
CA ILE A 277 42.54 -19.09 11.99
C ILE A 277 42.43 -17.58 12.26
N LYS A 278 42.81 -17.18 13.48
CA LYS A 278 42.83 -15.79 13.95
C LYS A 278 44.00 -15.05 13.30
N LEU A 279 43.72 -13.96 12.60
CA LEU A 279 44.72 -12.92 12.30
C LEU A 279 44.25 -11.60 12.90
N ASN A 280 45.15 -11.04 13.70
CA ASN A 280 44.95 -9.95 14.64
C ASN A 280 45.25 -8.63 13.92
N VAL A 281 44.25 -7.78 13.69
CA VAL A 281 44.47 -6.36 13.34
C VAL A 281 43.51 -5.51 14.15
N GLN A 282 44.12 -4.68 14.99
CA GLN A 282 43.50 -3.84 16.00
C GLN A 282 42.81 -2.64 15.34
N GLY A 283 41.48 -2.61 15.45
CA GLY A 283 40.63 -1.50 15.02
C GLY A 283 39.27 -1.66 15.69
N SER A 284 39.05 -0.88 16.74
CA SER A 284 37.86 -0.92 17.60
C SER A 284 36.54 -0.78 16.83
N SER A 285 35.74 -1.85 16.81
CA SER A 285 34.29 -1.77 16.57
C SER A 285 33.58 -2.87 17.37
N LEU A 286 32.64 -2.44 18.21
CA LEU A 286 31.83 -3.28 19.08
C LEU A 286 30.90 -4.18 18.24
N ARG A 287 31.28 -5.44 18.04
CA ARG A 287 30.37 -6.52 17.62
C ARG A 287 30.74 -7.80 18.37
N SER A 288 30.05 -8.07 19.47
CA SER A 288 29.99 -9.40 20.08
C SER A 288 28.54 -9.84 20.23
N LEU A 289 28.13 -10.74 19.34
CA LEU A 289 27.21 -11.87 19.50
C LEU A 289 26.43 -12.10 18.21
N TYR A 290 27.03 -12.94 17.37
CA TYR A 290 26.48 -13.41 16.10
C TYR A 290 25.34 -14.40 16.39
N LYS A 291 24.09 -13.92 16.31
CA LYS A 291 22.90 -14.77 16.18
C LYS A 291 22.05 -14.22 15.03
N ARG A 292 22.19 -14.89 13.88
CA ARG A 292 21.31 -14.98 12.69
C ARG A 292 20.10 -14.02 12.59
N SER A 293 20.36 -12.73 12.44
CA SER A 293 19.62 -11.74 11.65
C SER A 293 20.38 -10.43 11.83
N SER A 294 20.43 -9.56 10.82
CA SER A 294 21.03 -8.22 10.91
C SER A 294 20.18 -7.30 11.80
N SER A 295 19.91 -7.71 13.04
CA SER A 295 19.17 -6.92 14.00
C SER A 295 19.97 -5.67 14.35
N ARG A 296 19.42 -4.52 13.91
CA ARG A 296 19.94 -3.15 14.03
C ARG A 296 21.02 -2.72 13.03
N ALA A 297 20.84 -3.03 11.74
CA ALA A 297 21.36 -2.15 10.70
C ALA A 297 20.54 -0.85 10.69
N THR A 298 21.25 0.28 10.76
CA THR A 298 20.79 1.67 10.84
C THR A 298 19.68 1.98 9.83
N PHE A 299 18.61 2.66 10.31
CA PHE A 299 17.51 3.20 9.51
C PHE A 299 18.00 3.78 8.17
N THR A 300 17.23 3.52 7.11
CA THR A 300 17.31 4.32 5.89
C THR A 300 17.03 5.78 6.26
N MET A 301 17.66 6.74 5.57
CA MET A 301 17.59 8.16 5.96
C MET A 301 16.14 8.69 6.10
N ASP A 302 15.18 8.14 5.34
CA ASP A 302 13.75 8.41 5.48
C ASP A 302 12.90 7.17 5.09
N PRO A 303 12.29 6.46 6.07
CA PRO A 303 11.51 5.26 5.79
C PRO A 303 10.19 5.52 5.04
N VAL A 304 9.62 6.72 5.14
CA VAL A 304 8.33 7.05 4.48
C VAL A 304 8.55 7.21 2.97
N ARG A 305 9.65 7.86 2.58
CA ARG A 305 10.10 7.93 1.18
C ARG A 305 10.20 6.55 0.54
N ASP A 306 10.81 5.60 1.25
CA ASP A 306 11.06 4.27 0.70
C ASP A 306 9.77 3.50 0.45
N LEU A 307 8.79 3.63 1.35
CA LEU A 307 7.46 3.07 1.19
C LEU A 307 6.67 3.79 0.08
N LEU A 308 6.84 5.10 -0.08
CA LEU A 308 6.22 5.88 -1.15
C LEU A 308 6.73 5.42 -2.52
N ILE A 309 8.05 5.26 -2.68
CA ILE A 309 8.64 4.73 -3.91
C ILE A 309 8.07 3.34 -4.20
N TRP A 310 8.01 2.44 -3.21
CA TRP A 310 7.45 1.10 -3.36
C TRP A 310 5.98 1.10 -3.82
N ALA A 311 5.17 2.04 -3.34
CA ALA A 311 3.77 2.18 -3.76
C ALA A 311 3.64 2.75 -5.20
N VAL A 312 4.46 3.76 -5.53
CA VAL A 312 4.42 4.48 -6.81
C VAL A 312 4.89 3.60 -7.96
N VAL A 313 5.96 2.82 -7.79
CA VAL A 313 6.48 1.95 -8.86
C VAL A 313 5.51 0.83 -9.23
N GLN A 314 4.57 0.48 -8.35
CA GLN A 314 3.51 -0.51 -8.60
C GLN A 314 2.19 0.12 -9.07
N ASN A 315 2.17 1.42 -9.37
CA ASN A 315 0.98 2.19 -9.76
C ASN A 315 -0.20 2.09 -8.76
N ARG A 316 0.09 2.05 -7.45
CA ARG A 316 -0.95 1.95 -6.40
C ARG A 316 -1.38 3.33 -5.92
N LYS A 317 -2.33 3.96 -6.62
CA LYS A 317 -2.80 5.33 -6.37
C LYS A 317 -3.16 5.59 -4.91
N GLU A 318 -4.20 4.94 -4.38
CA GLU A 318 -4.75 5.25 -3.04
C GLU A 318 -3.72 5.06 -1.91
N LEU A 319 -2.91 3.99 -1.97
CA LEU A 319 -1.84 3.78 -1.01
C LEU A 319 -0.78 4.89 -1.07
N ALA A 320 -0.36 5.26 -2.28
CA ALA A 320 0.63 6.32 -2.46
C ALA A 320 0.12 7.67 -1.92
N GLU A 321 -1.18 7.95 -2.02
CA GLU A 321 -1.79 9.15 -1.45
C GLU A 321 -1.73 9.16 0.09
N ILE A 322 -2.09 8.04 0.73
CA ILE A 322 -2.01 7.89 2.19
C ILE A 322 -0.56 8.06 2.68
N ILE A 323 0.41 7.48 1.97
CA ILE A 323 1.83 7.55 2.35
C ILE A 323 2.39 8.95 2.09
N TRP A 324 2.04 9.60 0.98
CA TRP A 324 2.49 10.97 0.69
C TRP A 324 2.01 11.97 1.75
N ALA A 325 0.79 11.80 2.28
CA ALA A 325 0.29 12.60 3.39
C ALA A 325 1.19 12.51 4.63
N GLN A 326 1.93 11.42 4.83
CA GLN A 326 2.87 11.24 5.96
C GLN A 326 4.33 11.64 5.63
N SER A 327 4.61 12.06 4.40
CA SER A 327 5.97 12.43 3.96
C SER A 327 6.47 13.74 4.61
N GLN A 328 7.80 13.81 4.85
CA GLN A 328 8.47 15.01 5.38
C GLN A 328 8.85 15.98 4.25
N ASP A 329 9.57 15.49 3.23
CA ASP A 329 9.96 16.24 2.03
C ASP A 329 8.86 16.18 0.97
N CYS A 330 7.71 16.81 1.21
CA CYS A 330 6.51 16.57 0.40
C CYS A 330 6.58 17.13 -1.02
N MET A 331 7.19 18.31 -1.24
CA MET A 331 7.34 18.86 -2.59
C MET A 331 8.34 18.06 -3.43
N ALA A 332 9.52 17.77 -2.86
CA ALA A 332 10.53 16.97 -3.55
C ALA A 332 10.01 15.55 -3.85
N ALA A 333 9.29 14.94 -2.90
CA ALA A 333 8.66 13.65 -3.09
C ALA A 333 7.63 13.65 -4.22
N ALA A 334 6.73 14.63 -4.25
CA ALA A 334 5.73 14.74 -5.32
C ALA A 334 6.39 14.89 -6.71
N LEU A 335 7.42 15.73 -6.84
CA LEU A 335 8.15 15.91 -8.09
C LEU A 335 8.92 14.64 -8.50
N ALA A 336 9.53 13.94 -7.55
CA ALA A 336 10.21 12.68 -7.81
C ALA A 336 9.24 11.56 -8.22
N CYS A 337 8.06 11.47 -7.58
CA CYS A 337 7.00 10.55 -8.00
C CYS A 337 6.53 10.85 -9.43
N SER A 338 6.31 12.12 -9.75
CA SER A 338 5.94 12.55 -11.11
C SER A 338 7.01 12.17 -12.14
N LYS A 339 8.30 12.35 -11.80
CA LYS A 339 9.43 11.91 -12.65
C LYS A 339 9.41 10.40 -12.89
N ILE A 340 9.33 9.60 -11.82
CA ILE A 340 9.37 8.14 -11.89
C ILE A 340 8.21 7.62 -12.76
N LEU A 341 6.99 8.12 -12.52
CA LEU A 341 5.80 7.71 -13.28
C LEU A 341 5.90 8.12 -14.76
N LYS A 342 6.36 9.34 -15.07
CA LYS A 342 6.54 9.79 -16.47
C LYS A 342 7.62 9.01 -17.23
N GLU A 343 8.68 8.53 -16.57
CA GLU A 343 9.65 7.66 -17.24
C GLU A 343 9.14 6.22 -17.36
N LEU A 344 8.47 5.69 -16.34
CA LEU A 344 7.88 4.35 -16.39
C LEU A 344 6.82 4.24 -17.50
N ALA A 345 5.95 5.25 -17.62
CA ALA A 345 4.92 5.32 -18.67
C ALA A 345 5.48 5.41 -20.10
N LYS A 346 6.74 5.81 -20.31
CA LYS A 346 7.35 5.81 -21.64
C LYS A 346 7.88 4.45 -22.07
N GLU A 347 8.15 3.59 -21.10
CA GLU A 347 8.73 2.26 -21.31
C GLU A 347 7.68 1.15 -21.26
N GLU A 348 6.50 1.47 -20.74
CA GLU A 348 5.34 0.58 -20.67
C GLU A 348 4.65 0.47 -22.04
N GLU A 349 4.27 -0.75 -22.42
CA GLU A 349 3.63 -1.04 -23.71
C GLU A 349 2.09 -0.96 -23.65
N ASP A 350 1.51 -1.18 -22.46
CA ASP A 350 0.05 -1.21 -22.26
C ASP A 350 -0.53 0.20 -22.09
N THR A 351 -1.39 0.61 -23.03
CA THR A 351 -1.93 1.97 -23.11
C THR A 351 -2.71 2.38 -21.87
N ASP A 352 -3.53 1.49 -21.32
CA ASP A 352 -4.40 1.82 -20.18
C ASP A 352 -3.54 2.14 -18.95
N THR A 353 -2.52 1.32 -18.69
CA THR A 353 -1.59 1.56 -17.58
C THR A 353 -0.73 2.81 -17.82
N THR A 354 -0.36 3.11 -19.07
CA THR A 354 0.41 4.32 -19.39
C THR A 354 -0.39 5.59 -19.10
N ASP A 355 -1.67 5.60 -19.46
CA ASP A 355 -2.58 6.72 -19.22
C ASP A 355 -2.83 6.91 -17.71
N ASP A 356 -3.04 5.82 -16.97
CA ASP A 356 -3.16 5.85 -15.51
C ASP A 356 -1.91 6.40 -14.83
N MET A 357 -0.72 5.97 -15.25
CA MET A 357 0.56 6.46 -14.72
C MET A 357 0.76 7.95 -15.03
N LEU A 358 0.41 8.41 -16.24
CA LEU A 358 0.51 9.82 -16.63
C LEU A 358 -0.48 10.69 -15.85
N ALA A 359 -1.73 10.23 -15.68
CA ALA A 359 -2.73 10.94 -14.88
C ALA A 359 -2.30 11.03 -13.41
N LEU A 360 -1.73 9.96 -12.85
CA LEU A 360 -1.16 9.98 -11.50
C LEU A 360 0.05 10.92 -11.40
N ALA A 361 0.90 10.97 -12.42
CA ALA A 361 2.06 11.86 -12.46
C ALA A 361 1.66 13.34 -12.50
N GLU A 362 0.58 13.67 -13.21
CA GLU A 362 0.00 15.01 -13.27
C GLU A 362 -0.65 15.39 -11.92
N GLN A 363 -1.34 14.46 -11.26
CA GLN A 363 -1.87 14.69 -9.91
C GLN A 363 -0.75 15.02 -8.90
N TYR A 364 0.38 14.32 -8.95
CA TYR A 364 1.53 14.66 -8.10
C TYR A 364 2.17 16.01 -8.47
N GLU A 365 2.21 16.36 -9.76
CA GLU A 365 2.63 17.71 -10.18
C GLU A 365 1.71 18.79 -9.59
N HIS A 366 0.38 18.58 -9.62
CA HIS A 366 -0.59 19.48 -9.00
C HIS A 366 -0.44 19.58 -7.47
N LYS A 367 -0.19 18.46 -6.77
CA LYS A 367 0.08 18.47 -5.32
C LYS A 367 1.33 19.29 -4.99
N ALA A 368 2.40 19.15 -5.77
CA ALA A 368 3.61 19.98 -5.61
C ALA A 368 3.32 21.47 -5.81
N ILE A 369 2.52 21.82 -6.83
CA ILE A 369 2.10 23.21 -7.09
C ILE A 369 1.26 23.76 -5.93
N GLY A 370 0.30 22.98 -5.42
CA GLY A 370 -0.58 23.37 -4.32
C GLY A 370 0.20 23.69 -3.05
N VAL A 371 1.08 22.77 -2.61
CA VAL A 371 1.94 22.97 -1.44
C VAL A 371 2.87 24.17 -1.64
N PHE A 372 3.50 24.31 -2.81
CA PHE A 372 4.39 25.44 -3.09
C PHE A 372 3.64 26.78 -3.09
N THR A 373 2.41 26.81 -3.59
CA THR A 373 1.57 28.02 -3.61
C THR A 373 1.28 28.51 -2.20
N ASP A 374 0.92 27.61 -1.28
CA ASP A 374 0.66 27.97 0.12
C ASP A 374 1.93 28.39 0.85
N CYS A 375 3.07 27.73 0.58
CA CYS A 375 4.38 28.17 1.07
C CYS A 375 4.72 29.59 0.59
N TYR A 376 4.55 29.85 -0.70
CA TYR A 376 4.88 31.14 -1.32
C TYR A 376 3.98 32.27 -0.81
N ARG A 377 2.68 32.01 -0.61
CA ARG A 377 1.73 33.00 -0.08
C ARG A 377 2.05 33.42 1.36
N LYS A 378 2.64 32.54 2.16
CA LYS A 378 2.98 32.83 3.57
C LYS A 378 4.34 33.51 3.71
N ASP A 379 5.37 33.01 3.03
CA ASP A 379 6.72 33.58 3.05
C ASP A 379 7.45 33.29 1.73
N GLU A 380 7.65 34.34 0.93
CA GLU A 380 8.30 34.22 -0.38
C GLU A 380 9.78 33.82 -0.29
N GLU A 381 10.52 34.28 0.72
CA GLU A 381 11.97 34.02 0.82
C GLU A 381 12.23 32.59 1.31
N ARG A 382 11.46 32.10 2.28
CA ARG A 382 11.54 30.70 2.71
C ARG A 382 11.12 29.75 1.61
N ALA A 383 10.07 30.07 0.85
CA ALA A 383 9.65 29.27 -0.30
C ALA A 383 10.74 29.22 -1.39
N GLN A 384 11.48 30.31 -1.62
CA GLN A 384 12.60 30.33 -2.57
C GLN A 384 13.79 29.46 -2.11
N LYS A 385 14.11 29.47 -0.82
CA LYS A 385 15.10 28.54 -0.24
C LYS A 385 14.69 27.08 -0.43
N LEU A 386 13.39 26.79 -0.36
CA LEU A 386 12.87 25.45 -0.53
C LEU A 386 13.05 24.89 -1.96
N LEU A 387 13.13 25.75 -2.98
CA LEU A 387 13.41 25.35 -4.37
C LEU A 387 14.90 24.99 -4.60
N THR A 388 15.80 25.66 -3.89
CA THR A 388 17.26 25.62 -4.10
C THR A 388 18.00 24.72 -3.12
N ARG A 389 17.33 24.29 -2.03
CA ARG A 389 17.91 23.37 -1.05
C ARG A 389 18.32 22.06 -1.70
N VAL A 390 19.41 21.49 -1.20
CA VAL A 390 19.83 20.12 -1.54
C VAL A 390 19.13 19.13 -0.61
N SER A 391 18.19 18.34 -1.13
CA SER A 391 17.56 17.28 -0.34
C SER A 391 18.50 16.09 -0.21
N GLU A 392 18.89 15.75 1.03
CA GLU A 392 19.64 14.51 1.31
C GLU A 392 18.79 13.25 1.09
N ALA A 393 17.45 13.37 1.15
CA ALA A 393 16.51 12.27 0.92
C ALA A 393 16.40 11.88 -0.57
N TRP A 394 16.54 12.80 -1.51
CA TRP A 394 16.37 12.51 -2.95
C TRP A 394 17.68 12.53 -3.76
N GLY A 395 18.76 12.00 -3.17
CA GLY A 395 20.03 11.80 -3.89
C GLY A 395 20.86 13.07 -4.09
N LYS A 396 20.74 14.06 -3.19
CA LYS A 396 21.45 15.36 -3.22
C LYS A 396 21.16 16.21 -4.46
N THR A 397 19.91 16.17 -4.91
CA THR A 397 19.35 17.05 -5.95
C THR A 397 18.53 18.17 -5.33
N THR A 398 18.16 19.16 -6.16
CA THR A 398 17.27 20.26 -5.76
C THR A 398 15.85 20.01 -6.30
N CYS A 399 14.85 20.59 -5.65
CA CYS A 399 13.46 20.52 -6.12
C CYS A 399 13.32 21.06 -7.55
N LEU A 400 14.02 22.15 -7.86
CA LEU A 400 14.01 22.75 -9.20
C LEU A 400 14.59 21.80 -10.25
N GLN A 401 15.72 21.15 -9.97
CA GLN A 401 16.34 20.20 -10.89
C GLN A 401 15.44 18.99 -11.15
N LEU A 402 14.80 18.44 -10.12
CA LEU A 402 13.83 17.34 -10.27
C LEU A 402 12.65 17.74 -11.15
N ALA A 403 12.11 18.96 -10.98
CA ALA A 403 11.00 19.44 -11.81
C ALA A 403 11.40 19.60 -13.29
N LEU A 404 12.62 20.06 -13.56
CA LEU A 404 13.14 20.23 -14.92
C LEU A 404 13.40 18.88 -15.60
N GLU A 405 14.01 17.94 -14.89
CA GLU A 405 14.26 16.59 -15.39
C GLU A 405 12.96 15.81 -15.64
N ALA A 406 11.92 16.07 -14.86
CA ALA A 406 10.57 15.51 -15.04
C ALA A 406 9.77 16.19 -16.16
N LYS A 407 10.26 17.32 -16.70
CA LYS A 407 9.52 18.19 -17.63
C LYS A 407 8.16 18.63 -17.07
N ASN A 408 8.14 19.01 -15.80
CA ASN A 408 6.95 19.51 -15.10
C ASN A 408 6.68 20.97 -15.48
N MET A 409 6.05 21.16 -16.65
CA MET A 409 5.82 22.47 -17.24
C MET A 409 4.88 23.34 -16.40
N ASN A 410 3.84 22.75 -15.78
CA ASN A 410 2.89 23.48 -14.96
C ASN A 410 3.58 24.00 -13.70
N PHE A 411 4.43 23.17 -13.08
CA PHE A 411 5.19 23.58 -11.89
C PHE A 411 6.19 24.70 -12.18
N VAL A 412 7.02 24.58 -13.23
CA VAL A 412 8.04 25.60 -13.56
C VAL A 412 7.41 26.91 -14.05
N SER A 413 6.23 26.84 -14.69
CA SER A 413 5.51 28.03 -15.15
C SER A 413 4.79 28.79 -14.02
N HIS A 414 4.71 28.23 -12.80
CA HIS A 414 4.10 28.85 -11.64
C HIS A 414 4.73 30.23 -11.32
N GLY A 415 3.88 31.19 -10.97
CA GLY A 415 4.28 32.59 -10.77
C GLY A 415 5.42 32.77 -9.75
N GLY A 416 5.41 32.03 -8.64
CA GLY A 416 6.46 32.10 -7.62
C GLY A 416 7.81 31.57 -8.09
N VAL A 417 7.83 30.53 -8.94
CA VAL A 417 9.06 29.99 -9.54
C VAL A 417 9.59 30.99 -10.58
N GLN A 418 8.72 31.58 -11.40
CA GLN A 418 9.11 32.61 -12.36
C GLN A 418 9.61 33.90 -11.69
N ALA A 419 9.05 34.28 -10.53
CA ALA A 419 9.55 35.38 -9.71
C ALA A 419 10.95 35.07 -9.17
N PHE A 420 11.19 33.84 -8.70
CA PHE A 420 12.53 33.37 -8.31
C PHE A 420 13.52 33.42 -9.47
N LEU A 421 13.19 32.85 -10.63
CA LEU A 421 14.05 32.90 -11.83
C LEU A 421 14.34 34.34 -12.27
N THR A 422 13.37 35.24 -12.12
CA THR A 422 13.57 36.67 -12.37
C THR A 422 14.54 37.29 -11.36
N LYS A 423 14.44 36.95 -10.05
CA LYS A 423 15.43 37.36 -9.04
C LYS A 423 16.83 36.83 -9.34
N VAL A 424 16.95 35.59 -9.83
CA VAL A 424 18.24 35.00 -10.26
C VAL A 424 18.80 35.74 -11.47
N TRP A 425 17.97 36.03 -12.47
CA TRP A 425 18.34 36.77 -13.67
C TRP A 425 18.92 38.16 -13.36
N TRP A 426 18.27 38.92 -12.48
CA TRP A 426 18.73 40.26 -12.04
C TRP A 426 19.92 40.21 -11.06
N GLY A 427 20.22 39.04 -10.50
CA GLY A 427 21.36 38.83 -9.60
C GLY A 427 21.27 39.67 -8.33
N LYS A 428 22.29 40.52 -8.10
CA LYS A 428 22.37 41.41 -6.93
C LYS A 428 21.61 42.73 -7.10
N MET A 429 21.14 43.03 -8.31
CA MET A 429 20.35 44.23 -8.62
C MET A 429 18.88 44.02 -8.24
N CYS A 430 18.16 45.10 -7.96
CA CYS A 430 16.70 45.04 -7.79
C CYS A 430 16.01 44.77 -9.13
N VAL A 431 14.85 44.11 -9.08
CA VAL A 431 14.04 43.73 -10.26
C VAL A 431 13.32 44.94 -10.86
N ASP A 432 13.04 45.97 -10.06
CA ASP A 432 12.31 47.18 -10.48
C ASP A 432 13.13 48.13 -11.38
N ASN A 433 14.39 47.78 -11.64
CA ASN A 433 15.23 48.53 -12.55
C ASN A 433 14.72 48.34 -14.00
N GLY A 434 14.29 49.41 -14.66
CA GLY A 434 13.94 49.36 -16.08
C GLY A 434 15.17 49.04 -16.96
N LEU A 435 15.00 48.23 -18.00
CA LEU A 435 16.08 47.83 -18.92
C LEU A 435 16.87 49.01 -19.50
N TRP A 436 16.20 50.13 -19.80
CA TRP A 436 16.86 51.34 -20.33
C TRP A 436 17.90 51.92 -19.37
N ARG A 437 17.64 51.89 -18.05
CA ARG A 437 18.60 52.38 -17.03
C ARG A 437 19.84 51.51 -17.02
N VAL A 438 19.67 50.19 -17.17
CA VAL A 438 20.77 49.23 -17.23
C VAL A 438 21.61 49.48 -18.48
N ILE A 439 20.99 49.63 -19.65
CA ILE A 439 21.68 49.89 -20.92
C ILE A 439 22.47 51.21 -20.87
N MET A 440 21.88 52.28 -20.32
CA MET A 440 22.58 53.55 -20.14
C MET A 440 23.81 53.42 -19.24
N CYS A 441 23.72 52.65 -18.16
CA CYS A 441 24.85 52.40 -17.27
C CYS A 441 25.89 51.42 -17.87
N MET A 442 25.51 50.55 -18.81
CA MET A 442 26.44 49.72 -19.58
C MET A 442 27.25 50.55 -20.58
N LEU A 443 26.62 51.50 -21.27
CA LEU A 443 27.29 52.36 -22.25
C LEU A 443 28.15 53.43 -21.58
N PHE A 444 27.68 53.96 -20.43
CA PHE A 444 28.38 55.00 -19.71
C PHE A 444 28.56 54.60 -18.23
N PHE A 445 29.66 53.88 -17.97
CA PHE A 445 30.01 53.35 -16.64
C PHE A 445 29.97 54.35 -15.48
N PRO A 446 30.31 55.64 -15.66
CA PRO A 446 30.19 56.62 -14.57
C PRO A 446 28.77 56.80 -14.01
N LEU A 447 27.71 56.49 -14.77
CA LEU A 447 26.33 56.56 -14.28
C LEU A 447 26.02 55.53 -13.21
N LEU A 448 26.78 54.43 -13.14
CA LEU A 448 26.62 53.42 -12.10
C LEU A 448 26.90 53.99 -10.68
N TYR A 449 27.68 55.07 -10.61
CA TYR A 449 28.01 55.74 -9.36
C TYR A 449 26.88 56.64 -8.86
N THR A 450 25.95 57.02 -9.72
CA THR A 450 24.72 57.74 -9.34
C THR A 450 23.70 56.77 -8.71
N SER A 451 22.64 57.31 -8.09
CA SER A 451 21.53 56.53 -7.53
C SER A 451 20.55 55.98 -8.59
N LEU A 452 20.93 55.98 -9.88
CA LEU A 452 20.08 55.55 -10.99
C LEU A 452 19.74 54.05 -10.95
N ILE A 453 20.61 53.21 -10.35
CA ILE A 453 20.41 51.77 -10.17
C ILE A 453 20.29 51.42 -8.69
N THR A 454 19.25 50.67 -8.34
CA THR A 454 19.04 50.14 -6.98
C THR A 454 19.56 48.72 -6.85
N PHE A 455 20.25 48.45 -5.73
CA PHE A 455 20.78 47.12 -5.36
C PHE A 455 19.97 46.52 -4.22
N ARG A 456 19.81 45.18 -4.22
CA ARG A 456 18.90 44.45 -3.32
C ARG A 456 19.38 44.43 -1.87
N GLU A 457 20.67 44.21 -1.64
CA GLU A 457 21.24 44.19 -0.30
C GLU A 457 21.49 45.62 0.21
N LYS A 458 20.82 46.00 1.30
CA LYS A 458 21.03 47.31 1.96
C LYS A 458 22.50 47.52 2.40
N ARG A 459 23.26 46.45 2.68
CA ARG A 459 24.71 46.51 3.00
C ARG A 459 25.60 46.85 1.80
N LEU A 460 25.13 46.70 0.56
CA LEU A 460 25.84 47.10 -0.65
C LEU A 460 25.60 48.56 -1.04
N GLN A 461 24.62 49.23 -0.42
CA GLN A 461 24.35 50.65 -0.64
C GLN A 461 25.50 51.57 -0.16
N PRO A 462 26.19 51.30 0.98
CA PRO A 462 27.39 52.05 1.40
C PRO A 462 28.74 51.45 0.96
N ALA A 463 28.76 50.40 0.11
CA ALA A 463 30.01 49.69 -0.23
C ALA A 463 30.86 50.41 -1.29
N GLY A 464 32.19 50.23 -1.23
CA GLY A 464 33.17 50.92 -2.08
C GLY A 464 32.97 50.71 -3.60
N CYS A 465 33.38 51.71 -4.38
CA CYS A 465 33.24 51.83 -5.84
C CYS A 465 33.44 50.51 -6.64
N LEU A 466 34.53 49.80 -6.37
CA LEU A 466 34.87 48.56 -7.08
C LEU A 466 33.92 47.39 -6.79
N THR A 467 33.31 47.35 -5.59
CA THR A 467 32.36 46.28 -5.24
C THR A 467 31.02 46.45 -5.95
N ARG A 468 30.56 47.70 -6.18
CA ARG A 468 29.36 47.99 -6.97
C ARG A 468 29.57 47.63 -8.44
N LEU A 469 30.72 48.02 -9.00
CA LEU A 469 31.08 47.69 -10.38
C LEU A 469 31.19 46.17 -10.59
N ARG A 470 31.84 45.46 -9.67
CA ARG A 470 31.88 43.99 -9.69
C ARG A 470 30.49 43.38 -9.58
N ALA A 471 29.64 43.86 -8.66
CA ALA A 471 28.29 43.35 -8.48
C ALA A 471 27.41 43.54 -9.73
N PHE A 472 27.58 44.66 -10.44
CA PHE A 472 26.89 44.94 -11.69
C PHE A 472 27.31 44.00 -12.82
N PHE A 473 28.61 43.86 -13.09
CA PHE A 473 29.11 42.98 -14.15
C PHE A 473 28.95 41.49 -13.86
N THR A 474 28.75 41.11 -12.59
CA THR A 474 28.39 39.72 -12.24
C THR A 474 26.92 39.37 -12.49
N ALA A 475 26.06 40.34 -12.83
CA ALA A 475 24.64 40.07 -13.06
C ALA A 475 24.38 39.45 -14.45
N PRO A 476 23.63 38.33 -14.55
CA PRO A 476 23.35 37.65 -15.82
C PRO A 476 22.74 38.57 -16.89
N VAL A 477 21.85 39.49 -16.52
CA VAL A 477 21.26 40.46 -17.47
C VAL A 477 22.32 41.30 -18.17
N VAL A 478 23.35 41.74 -17.44
CA VAL A 478 24.42 42.58 -17.97
C VAL A 478 25.31 41.75 -18.88
N ILE A 479 25.67 40.53 -18.46
CA ILE A 479 26.45 39.58 -19.27
C ILE A 479 25.73 39.30 -20.59
N PHE A 480 24.43 39.06 -20.56
CA PHE A 480 23.60 38.83 -21.74
C PHE A 480 23.62 40.01 -22.72
N HIS A 481 23.38 41.24 -22.25
CA HIS A 481 23.37 42.41 -23.14
C HIS A 481 24.76 42.75 -23.67
N MET A 482 25.82 42.57 -22.88
CA MET A 482 27.21 42.72 -23.35
C MET A 482 27.55 41.68 -24.41
N ASN A 483 27.10 40.43 -24.25
CA ASN A 483 27.26 39.39 -25.25
C ASN A 483 26.50 39.72 -26.54
N ILE A 484 25.26 40.23 -26.44
CA ILE A 484 24.48 40.69 -27.58
C ILE A 484 25.20 41.80 -28.34
N LEU A 485 25.62 42.85 -27.65
CA LEU A 485 26.30 43.99 -28.26
C LEU A 485 27.60 43.56 -28.95
N SER A 486 28.34 42.67 -28.29
CA SER A 486 29.54 42.03 -28.84
C SER A 486 29.20 41.25 -30.11
N TYR A 487 28.17 40.39 -30.10
CA TYR A 487 27.79 39.57 -31.25
C TYR A 487 27.29 40.40 -32.44
N PHE A 488 26.49 41.46 -32.22
CA PHE A 488 26.11 42.38 -33.29
C PHE A 488 27.31 43.09 -33.91
N THR A 489 28.28 43.49 -33.08
CA THR A 489 29.53 44.10 -33.55
C THR A 489 30.33 43.12 -34.42
N PHE A 490 30.41 41.85 -34.02
CA PHE A 490 31.01 40.78 -34.82
C PHE A 490 30.33 40.64 -36.19
N LEU A 491 29.00 40.60 -36.24
CA LEU A 491 28.25 40.48 -37.50
C LEU A 491 28.45 41.69 -38.41
N LEU A 492 28.42 42.91 -37.87
CA LEU A 492 28.65 44.12 -38.66
C LEU A 492 30.08 44.17 -39.21
N LEU A 493 31.08 43.79 -38.39
CA LEU A 493 32.46 43.70 -38.83
C LEU A 493 32.64 42.62 -39.90
N PHE A 494 31.99 41.45 -39.73
CA PHE A 494 32.07 40.37 -40.70
C PHE A 494 31.40 40.73 -42.03
N ALA A 495 30.24 41.38 -42.00
CA ALA A 495 29.58 41.91 -43.18
C ALA A 495 30.44 42.95 -43.90
N TYR A 496 31.03 43.88 -43.15
CA TYR A 496 31.91 44.91 -43.70
C TYR A 496 33.13 44.30 -44.40
N VAL A 497 33.78 43.31 -43.79
CA VAL A 497 34.90 42.58 -44.38
C VAL A 497 34.49 41.84 -45.66
N LEU A 498 33.34 41.15 -45.66
CA LEU A 498 32.87 40.38 -46.81
C LEU A 498 32.48 41.27 -48.02
N MET A 499 31.97 42.48 -47.75
CA MET A 499 31.51 43.41 -48.79
C MET A 499 32.61 44.34 -49.29
N VAL A 500 33.44 44.89 -48.40
CA VAL A 500 34.37 45.99 -48.69
C VAL A 500 35.84 45.54 -48.69
N ASP A 501 36.26 44.78 -47.68
CA ASP A 501 37.67 44.50 -47.39
C ASP A 501 38.07 43.04 -47.68
N PHE A 502 37.56 42.47 -48.78
CA PHE A 502 37.84 41.09 -49.18
C PHE A 502 39.03 41.05 -50.15
N GLN A 503 40.23 41.13 -49.60
CA GLN A 503 41.51 41.17 -50.33
C GLN A 503 42.17 39.78 -50.41
N PRO A 504 43.03 39.51 -51.41
CA PRO A 504 43.74 38.23 -51.53
C PRO A 504 44.74 37.98 -50.38
N LEU A 505 45.27 39.05 -49.76
CA LEU A 505 46.07 39.00 -48.54
C LEU A 505 45.19 39.39 -47.34
N PRO A 506 45.30 38.68 -46.20
CA PRO A 506 44.46 38.96 -45.04
C PRO A 506 44.77 40.33 -44.43
N SER A 507 43.73 41.17 -44.30
CA SER A 507 43.81 42.46 -43.63
C SER A 507 43.80 42.31 -42.10
N TRP A 508 44.26 43.33 -41.37
CA TRP A 508 44.24 43.30 -39.90
C TRP A 508 42.81 43.14 -39.32
N ARG A 509 41.78 43.59 -40.06
CA ARG A 509 40.37 43.45 -39.68
C ARG A 509 39.89 42.00 -39.79
N GLU A 510 40.45 41.26 -40.74
CA GLU A 510 40.16 39.84 -40.92
C GLU A 510 40.81 38.99 -39.83
N TYR A 511 42.05 39.31 -39.45
CA TYR A 511 42.68 38.70 -38.28
C TYR A 511 41.88 38.93 -36.99
N LEU A 512 41.25 40.10 -36.84
CA LEU A 512 40.36 40.38 -35.71
C LEU A 512 39.13 39.46 -35.71
N ILE A 513 38.51 39.19 -36.88
CA ILE A 513 37.40 38.24 -37.01
C ILE A 513 37.85 36.81 -36.67
N TYR A 514 39.05 36.39 -37.11
CA TYR A 514 39.56 35.05 -36.80
C TYR A 514 39.81 34.88 -35.30
N PHE A 515 40.41 35.88 -34.67
CA PHE A 515 40.61 35.89 -33.22
C PHE A 515 39.28 35.83 -32.47
N TRP A 516 38.27 36.57 -32.94
CA TRP A 516 36.94 36.56 -32.37
C TRP A 516 36.24 35.20 -32.54
N LEU A 517 36.31 34.60 -33.72
CA LEU A 517 35.73 33.28 -33.93
C LEU A 517 36.44 32.22 -33.07
N PHE A 518 37.76 32.30 -32.97
CA PHE A 518 38.53 31.42 -32.09
C PHE A 518 38.08 31.55 -30.63
N SER A 519 37.77 32.75 -30.15
CA SER A 519 37.25 32.94 -28.80
C SER A 519 35.84 32.35 -28.61
N LEU A 520 34.97 32.41 -29.63
CA LEU A 520 33.67 31.72 -29.62
C LEU A 520 33.85 30.19 -29.58
N VAL A 521 34.76 29.63 -30.39
CA VAL A 521 35.08 28.19 -30.39
C VAL A 521 35.59 27.74 -29.03
N CYS A 522 36.44 28.53 -28.37
CA CYS A 522 36.93 28.24 -27.02
C CYS A 522 35.78 28.24 -25.99
N GLU A 523 34.80 29.12 -26.13
CA GLU A 523 33.62 29.15 -25.25
C GLU A 523 32.71 27.94 -25.44
N GLU A 524 32.43 27.55 -26.69
CA GLU A 524 31.68 26.32 -26.99
C GLU A 524 32.41 25.07 -26.49
N THR A 525 33.74 25.04 -26.63
CA THR A 525 34.57 23.95 -26.09
C THR A 525 34.52 23.90 -24.56
N ARG A 526 34.54 25.05 -23.88
CA ARG A 526 34.35 25.11 -22.42
C ARG A 526 32.99 24.55 -22.04
N GLN A 527 31.92 24.94 -22.75
CA GLN A 527 30.56 24.48 -22.47
C GLN A 527 30.43 22.96 -22.61
N LEU A 528 31.07 22.36 -23.62
CA LEU A 528 31.13 20.91 -23.80
C LEU A 528 31.91 20.20 -22.67
N LEU A 529 32.99 20.83 -22.17
CA LEU A 529 33.86 20.28 -21.11
C LEU A 529 33.36 20.62 -19.70
N TYR A 530 32.37 21.50 -19.57
CA TYR A 530 31.80 21.89 -18.29
C TYR A 530 30.81 20.82 -17.84
N ASP A 531 31.33 19.82 -17.11
CA ASP A 531 30.55 18.76 -16.48
C ASP A 531 30.32 19.10 -14.99
N PRO A 532 29.17 19.68 -14.62
CA PRO A 532 28.88 20.07 -13.23
C PRO A 532 28.66 18.86 -12.31
N ASP A 533 28.26 17.70 -12.85
CA ASP A 533 27.74 16.56 -12.10
C ASP A 533 28.59 15.28 -12.21
N GLY A 534 29.62 15.27 -13.07
CA GLY A 534 30.57 14.17 -13.21
C GLY A 534 30.03 12.98 -14.01
N PHE A 535 29.12 13.22 -14.97
CA PHE A 535 28.50 12.19 -15.81
C PHE A 535 29.45 11.55 -16.83
N GLY A 536 30.60 12.17 -17.06
CA GLY A 536 31.57 11.75 -18.05
C GLY A 536 31.32 12.41 -19.41
N ILE A 537 32.42 12.67 -20.12
CA ILE A 537 32.48 13.51 -21.33
C ILE A 537 31.55 13.00 -22.44
N VAL A 538 31.38 11.67 -22.57
CA VAL A 538 30.59 11.05 -23.65
C VAL A 538 29.09 11.35 -23.53
N LYS A 539 28.53 11.24 -22.32
CA LYS A 539 27.10 11.55 -22.09
C LYS A 539 26.84 13.04 -22.29
N MET A 540 27.75 13.89 -21.83
CA MET A 540 27.63 15.34 -22.02
C MET A 540 27.69 15.74 -23.50
N ALA A 541 28.59 15.13 -24.27
CA ALA A 541 28.63 15.33 -25.72
C ALA A 541 27.32 14.90 -26.38
N SER A 542 26.77 13.74 -26.01
CA SER A 542 25.47 13.27 -26.53
C SER A 542 24.33 14.24 -26.23
N LEU A 543 24.30 14.87 -25.06
CA LEU A 543 23.32 15.91 -24.70
C LEU A 543 23.52 17.17 -25.55
N TYR A 544 24.76 17.66 -25.66
CA TYR A 544 25.10 18.85 -26.45
C TYR A 544 24.69 18.70 -27.93
N PHE A 545 24.97 17.54 -28.54
CA PHE A 545 24.58 17.25 -29.93
C PHE A 545 23.08 17.02 -30.12
N LYS A 546 22.27 16.89 -29.06
CA LYS A 546 20.82 16.74 -29.20
C LYS A 546 20.14 18.08 -29.52
N ASP A 547 20.72 19.19 -29.07
CA ASP A 547 20.16 20.52 -29.24
C ASP A 547 20.32 21.05 -30.66
N PHE A 548 19.21 21.54 -31.22
CA PHE A 548 19.16 22.10 -32.58
C PHE A 548 20.08 23.30 -32.76
N TRP A 549 20.15 24.19 -31.76
CA TRP A 549 20.94 25.40 -31.82
C TRP A 549 22.45 25.12 -31.78
N ASN A 550 22.88 24.14 -30.96
CA ASN A 550 24.27 23.71 -30.91
C ASN A 550 24.70 23.03 -32.23
N LYS A 551 23.80 22.23 -32.85
CA LYS A 551 24.05 21.70 -34.22
C LYS A 551 24.26 22.82 -35.24
N LEU A 552 23.48 23.90 -35.14
CA LEU A 552 23.60 25.07 -36.02
C LEU A 552 24.93 25.81 -35.78
N ASP A 553 25.39 25.93 -34.54
CA ASP A 553 26.69 26.55 -34.22
C ASP A 553 27.87 25.73 -34.75
N ILE A 554 27.85 24.41 -34.53
CA ILE A 554 28.88 23.50 -35.08
C ILE A 554 28.88 23.59 -36.61
N CYS A 555 27.71 23.60 -37.24
CA CYS A 555 27.58 23.79 -38.69
C CYS A 555 28.18 25.14 -39.13
N ALA A 556 27.88 26.23 -38.43
CA ALA A 556 28.42 27.56 -38.73
C ALA A 556 29.95 27.58 -38.65
N ILE A 557 30.52 26.97 -37.60
CA ILE A 557 31.97 26.88 -37.38
C ILE A 557 32.62 26.04 -38.48
N LEU A 558 32.05 24.89 -38.85
CA LEU A 558 32.58 24.01 -39.90
C LEU A 558 32.56 24.69 -41.28
N VAL A 559 31.45 25.33 -41.65
CA VAL A 559 31.32 26.08 -42.90
C VAL A 559 32.30 27.26 -42.92
N PHE A 560 32.49 27.95 -41.80
CA PHE A 560 33.47 29.03 -41.72
C PHE A 560 34.90 28.53 -41.88
N ILE A 561 35.30 27.44 -41.21
CA ILE A 561 36.64 26.85 -41.35
C ILE A 561 36.87 26.44 -42.81
N THR A 562 35.87 25.84 -43.44
CA THR A 562 35.92 25.45 -44.86
C THR A 562 36.08 26.69 -45.74
N GLY A 563 35.28 27.74 -45.53
CA GLY A 563 35.39 29.01 -46.24
C GLY A 563 36.75 29.67 -46.04
N LEU A 564 37.33 29.61 -44.84
CA LEU A 564 38.67 30.09 -44.53
C LEU A 564 39.74 29.31 -45.30
N THR A 565 39.65 27.97 -45.33
CA THR A 565 40.60 27.14 -46.10
C THR A 565 40.54 27.43 -47.60
N CYS A 566 39.34 27.54 -48.19
CA CYS A 566 39.17 27.94 -49.60
C CYS A 566 39.65 29.36 -49.87
N ARG A 567 39.62 30.23 -48.87
CA ARG A 567 40.09 31.62 -48.97
C ARG A 567 41.61 31.73 -48.89
N LEU A 568 42.29 30.85 -48.17
CA LEU A 568 43.76 30.78 -48.12
C LEU A 568 44.37 30.26 -49.44
N ILE A 569 43.57 29.56 -50.25
CA ILE A 569 43.99 29.04 -51.57
C ILE A 569 43.63 30.07 -52.66
N PRO A 570 44.62 30.64 -53.39
CA PRO A 570 44.36 31.70 -54.37
C PRO A 570 43.40 31.31 -55.50
N SER A 571 43.40 30.04 -55.93
CA SER A 571 42.54 29.54 -57.01
C SER A 571 41.06 29.42 -56.62
N THR A 572 40.75 29.35 -55.32
CA THR A 572 39.38 29.16 -54.82
C THR A 572 38.85 30.39 -54.08
N LEU A 573 39.40 31.58 -54.35
CA LEU A 573 39.00 32.81 -53.66
C LEU A 573 37.52 33.17 -53.86
N TYR A 574 36.99 32.99 -55.07
CA TYR A 574 35.57 33.23 -55.36
C TYR A 574 34.64 32.20 -54.68
N PRO A 575 34.89 30.87 -54.76
CA PRO A 575 34.21 29.88 -53.93
C PRO A 575 34.32 30.16 -52.42
N GLY A 576 35.49 30.59 -51.93
CA GLY A 576 35.70 30.97 -50.54
C GLY A 576 34.80 32.13 -50.11
N ARG A 577 34.62 33.14 -50.98
CA ARG A 577 33.66 34.24 -50.74
C ARG A 577 32.22 33.74 -50.66
N ILE A 578 31.82 32.83 -51.55
CA ILE A 578 30.48 32.22 -51.54
C ILE A 578 30.27 31.44 -50.23
N ILE A 579 31.21 30.58 -49.84
CA ILE A 579 31.11 29.78 -48.62
C ILE A 579 31.07 30.67 -47.37
N LEU A 580 31.90 31.73 -47.32
CA LEU A 580 31.86 32.69 -46.21
C LEU A 580 30.56 33.51 -46.18
N SER A 581 29.95 33.80 -47.33
CA SER A 581 28.62 34.44 -47.38
C SER A 581 27.51 33.52 -46.85
N LEU A 582 27.60 32.21 -47.13
CA LEU A 582 26.70 31.22 -46.54
C LEU A 582 26.95 31.09 -45.02
N ALA A 583 28.22 31.11 -44.59
CA ALA A 583 28.57 31.13 -43.17
C ALA A 583 27.95 32.35 -42.46
N PHE A 584 28.02 33.54 -43.07
CA PHE A 584 27.38 34.76 -42.55
C PHE A 584 25.87 34.59 -42.36
N ILE A 585 25.16 33.98 -43.32
CA ILE A 585 23.73 33.70 -43.18
C ILE A 585 23.47 32.80 -41.96
N ILE A 586 24.26 31.74 -41.77
CA ILE A 586 24.09 30.83 -40.62
C ILE A 586 24.36 31.57 -39.29
N PHE A 587 25.41 32.40 -39.22
CA PHE A 587 25.66 33.26 -38.04
C PHE A 587 24.54 34.29 -37.81
N CYS A 588 23.89 34.79 -38.86
CA CYS A 588 22.70 35.64 -38.71
C CYS A 588 21.49 34.85 -38.18
N LEU A 589 21.26 33.61 -38.63
CA LEU A 589 20.18 32.77 -38.09
C LEU A 589 20.35 32.49 -36.60
N ARG A 590 21.60 32.45 -36.10
CA ARG A 590 21.90 32.34 -34.66
C ARG A 590 21.35 33.52 -33.84
N LEU A 591 21.13 34.71 -34.41
CA LEU A 591 20.45 35.81 -33.70
C LEU A 591 19.03 35.44 -33.26
N MET A 592 18.34 34.56 -33.99
CA MET A 592 17.01 34.11 -33.58
C MET A 592 17.07 33.40 -32.23
N HIS A 593 18.13 32.65 -31.93
CA HIS A 593 18.31 32.01 -30.62
C HIS A 593 18.37 33.05 -29.50
N ILE A 594 19.05 34.18 -29.70
CA ILE A 594 19.15 35.27 -28.73
C ILE A 594 17.79 35.94 -28.51
N PHE A 595 16.95 36.06 -29.54
CA PHE A 595 15.62 36.65 -29.37
C PHE A 595 14.63 35.73 -28.65
N THR A 596 14.96 34.45 -28.44
CA THR A 596 14.10 33.53 -27.65
C THR A 596 13.91 33.99 -26.20
N VAL A 597 14.83 34.80 -25.67
CA VAL A 597 14.77 35.34 -24.30
C VAL A 597 13.61 36.32 -24.11
N SER A 598 13.17 36.96 -25.19
CA SER A 598 12.09 37.95 -25.10
C SER A 598 10.74 37.28 -24.84
N LYS A 599 9.97 37.85 -23.90
CA LYS A 599 8.60 37.39 -23.57
C LYS A 599 7.66 37.42 -24.79
N THR A 600 7.87 38.34 -25.74
CA THR A 600 6.98 38.52 -26.90
C THR A 600 7.43 37.74 -28.14
N LEU A 601 8.74 37.57 -28.34
CA LEU A 601 9.30 36.88 -29.51
C LEU A 601 9.59 35.41 -29.25
N GLY A 602 9.92 35.01 -28.02
CA GLY A 602 10.24 33.64 -27.66
C GLY A 602 9.17 32.63 -28.04
N PRO A 603 7.90 32.82 -27.62
CA PRO A 603 6.80 31.95 -28.03
C PRO A 603 6.68 31.79 -29.56
N LYS A 604 6.82 32.89 -30.30
CA LYS A 604 6.73 32.87 -31.78
C LYS A 604 7.84 32.02 -32.41
N ILE A 605 9.06 32.09 -31.88
CA ILE A 605 10.19 31.29 -32.38
C ILE A 605 9.99 29.79 -32.09
N ILE A 606 9.39 29.44 -30.95
CA ILE A 606 9.04 28.05 -30.61
C ILE A 606 7.99 27.50 -31.59
N ILE A 607 6.98 28.30 -31.94
CA ILE A 607 5.96 27.95 -32.94
C ILE A 607 6.63 27.69 -34.29
N VAL A 608 7.46 28.62 -34.78
CA VAL A 608 8.19 28.44 -36.05
C VAL A 608 9.02 27.16 -36.03
N LYS A 609 9.75 26.89 -34.94
CA LYS A 609 10.56 25.66 -34.80
C LYS A 609 9.72 24.38 -34.91
N ARG A 610 8.48 24.37 -34.42
CA ARG A 610 7.58 23.20 -34.54
C ARG A 610 7.01 23.05 -35.95
N MET A 611 6.62 24.16 -36.58
CA MET A 611 6.10 24.18 -37.95
C MET A 611 7.15 23.76 -39.00
N MET A 612 8.45 23.83 -38.70
CA MET A 612 9.51 23.36 -39.60
C MET A 612 9.39 21.89 -40.00
N LYS A 613 8.76 21.03 -39.18
CA LYS A 613 8.48 19.64 -39.57
C LYS A 613 7.45 19.57 -40.70
N ASP A 614 6.38 20.34 -40.58
CA ASP A 614 5.32 20.40 -41.60
C ASP A 614 5.87 21.02 -42.89
N VAL A 615 6.70 22.07 -42.78
CA VAL A 615 7.44 22.68 -43.90
C VAL A 615 8.27 21.63 -44.64
N PHE A 616 8.96 20.74 -43.92
CA PHE A 616 9.82 19.74 -44.54
C PHE A 616 9.01 18.72 -45.37
N PHE A 617 7.91 18.19 -44.82
CA PHE A 617 7.02 17.28 -45.56
C PHE A 617 6.36 17.98 -46.75
N PHE A 618 5.96 19.24 -46.58
CA PHE A 618 5.41 20.03 -47.66
C PHE A 618 6.42 20.30 -48.78
N LEU A 619 7.65 20.67 -48.44
CA LEU A 619 8.71 20.95 -49.41
C LEU A 619 9.07 19.69 -50.21
N PHE A 620 8.98 18.51 -49.60
CA PHE A 620 9.10 17.23 -50.31
C PHE A 620 7.98 17.03 -51.34
N LEU A 621 6.72 17.22 -50.95
CA LEU A 621 5.56 17.12 -51.86
C LEU A 621 5.67 18.14 -53.01
N LEU A 622 6.05 19.38 -52.70
CA LEU A 622 6.26 20.44 -53.68
C LEU A 622 7.41 20.10 -54.63
N ALA A 623 8.53 19.58 -54.13
CA ALA A 623 9.67 19.19 -54.95
C ALA A 623 9.31 18.10 -55.96
N VAL A 624 8.56 17.07 -55.55
CA VAL A 624 8.07 16.01 -56.45
C VAL A 624 7.23 16.62 -57.58
N TRP A 625 6.31 17.52 -57.24
CA TRP A 625 5.45 18.19 -58.22
C TRP A 625 6.21 19.15 -59.16
N VAL A 626 7.16 19.92 -58.65
CA VAL A 626 7.99 20.83 -59.45
C VAL A 626 8.86 20.06 -60.43
N VAL A 627 9.49 18.97 -59.99
CA VAL A 627 10.32 18.14 -60.85
C VAL A 627 9.48 17.42 -61.90
N SER A 628 8.32 16.86 -61.54
CA SER A 628 7.45 16.19 -62.51
C SER A 628 6.97 17.14 -63.62
N PHE A 629 6.52 18.34 -63.24
CA PHE A 629 6.16 19.37 -64.21
C PHE A 629 7.37 19.83 -65.03
N GLY A 630 8.52 20.03 -64.37
CA GLY A 630 9.73 20.49 -65.02
C GLY A 630 10.29 19.52 -66.06
N VAL A 631 10.25 18.22 -65.77
CA VAL A 631 10.62 17.16 -66.73
C VAL A 631 9.62 17.14 -67.89
N ALA A 632 8.32 17.19 -67.63
CA ALA A 632 7.30 17.22 -68.68
C ALA A 632 7.44 18.45 -69.57
N LYS A 633 7.59 19.64 -68.98
CA LYS A 633 7.82 20.91 -69.69
C LYS A 633 9.08 20.85 -70.57
N GLN A 634 10.20 20.37 -70.00
CA GLN A 634 11.46 20.27 -70.73
C GLN A 634 11.35 19.27 -71.90
N ALA A 635 10.71 18.12 -71.69
CA ALA A 635 10.54 17.08 -72.70
C ALA A 635 9.62 17.51 -73.85
N ILE A 636 8.61 18.35 -73.56
CA ILE A 636 7.66 18.84 -74.57
C ILE A 636 8.26 19.97 -75.41
N LEU A 637 9.00 20.90 -74.79
CA LEU A 637 9.44 22.14 -75.45
C LEU A 637 10.82 22.07 -76.10
N ILE A 638 11.74 21.25 -75.57
CA ILE A 638 13.15 21.27 -75.97
C ILE A 638 13.57 19.86 -76.41
N HIS A 639 14.06 19.75 -77.65
CA HIS A 639 14.62 18.51 -78.17
C HIS A 639 16.02 18.24 -77.60
N ASN A 640 16.22 17.03 -77.09
CA ASN A 640 17.50 16.42 -76.69
C ASN A 640 18.65 17.40 -76.36
N GLU A 641 18.73 17.83 -75.10
CA GLU A 641 19.79 18.71 -74.58
C GLU A 641 20.87 17.86 -73.89
N GLU A 642 22.06 17.79 -74.46
CA GLU A 642 23.19 16.99 -73.95
C GLU A 642 23.91 17.67 -72.78
N ARG A 643 23.74 19.00 -72.63
CA ARG A 643 24.38 19.78 -71.56
C ARG A 643 23.65 19.56 -70.24
N VAL A 644 24.21 18.67 -69.41
CA VAL A 644 23.65 18.28 -68.09
C VAL A 644 23.35 19.48 -67.19
N GLU A 645 24.21 20.49 -67.13
CA GLU A 645 23.99 21.70 -66.30
C GLU A 645 22.75 22.49 -66.74
N TRP A 646 22.56 22.68 -68.05
CA TRP A 646 21.40 23.36 -68.62
C TRP A 646 20.13 22.53 -68.49
N LEU A 647 20.23 21.19 -68.57
CA LEU A 647 19.13 20.27 -68.31
C LEU A 647 18.65 20.38 -66.86
N PHE A 648 19.54 20.32 -65.87
CA PHE A 648 19.18 20.49 -64.46
C PHE A 648 18.60 21.88 -64.17
N ARG A 649 19.19 22.93 -64.74
CA ARG A 649 18.68 24.31 -64.61
C ARG A 649 17.29 24.47 -65.26
N GLY A 650 17.07 23.86 -66.41
CA GLY A 650 15.79 23.82 -67.15
C GLY A 650 14.67 23.14 -66.38
N VAL A 651 14.95 21.92 -65.92
CA VAL A 651 13.98 21.05 -65.24
C VAL A 651 13.64 21.60 -63.86
N VAL A 652 14.63 21.90 -63.03
CA VAL A 652 14.40 22.23 -61.61
C VAL A 652 14.24 23.73 -61.40
N TYR A 653 15.25 24.52 -61.78
CA TYR A 653 15.32 25.95 -61.42
C TYR A 653 14.26 26.79 -62.15
N HIS A 654 14.13 26.64 -63.46
CA HIS A 654 13.12 27.40 -64.22
C HIS A 654 11.68 27.00 -63.86
N SER A 655 11.43 25.73 -63.56
CA SER A 655 10.11 25.25 -63.15
C SER A 655 9.73 25.73 -61.76
N TYR A 656 10.69 25.80 -60.83
CA TYR A 656 10.48 26.41 -59.52
C TYR A 656 10.15 27.91 -59.62
N LEU A 657 10.87 28.68 -60.44
CA LEU A 657 10.58 30.11 -60.67
C LEU A 657 9.19 30.35 -61.27
N THR A 658 8.68 29.40 -62.04
CA THR A 658 7.34 29.48 -62.65
C THR A 658 6.24 29.56 -61.57
N ILE A 659 6.43 28.97 -60.37
CA ILE A 659 5.48 29.08 -59.25
C ILE A 659 5.30 30.54 -58.80
N PHE A 660 6.39 31.31 -58.80
CA PHE A 660 6.38 32.74 -58.42
C PHE A 660 5.93 33.67 -59.56
N GLY A 661 5.46 33.12 -60.68
CA GLY A 661 5.03 33.89 -61.84
C GLY A 661 6.16 34.42 -62.72
N GLN A 662 7.41 33.97 -62.51
CA GLN A 662 8.53 34.34 -63.37
C GLN A 662 8.72 33.30 -64.47
N ILE A 663 8.12 33.57 -65.63
CA ILE A 663 8.25 32.74 -66.82
C ILE A 663 9.42 33.28 -67.66
N PRO A 664 10.38 32.44 -68.08
CA PRO A 664 11.44 32.90 -68.95
C PRO A 664 10.91 33.35 -70.31
N SER A 665 11.37 34.50 -70.79
CA SER A 665 10.95 35.12 -72.06
C SER A 665 11.30 34.32 -73.32
N TYR A 666 12.13 33.27 -73.21
CA TYR A 666 12.39 32.32 -74.31
C TYR A 666 11.37 31.16 -74.37
N ILE A 667 10.47 31.06 -73.38
CA ILE A 667 9.35 30.08 -73.31
C ILE A 667 7.99 30.81 -73.31
N ASP A 668 7.97 32.10 -72.93
CA ASP A 668 6.76 32.93 -72.96
C ASP A 668 6.27 33.12 -74.40
N GLY A 669 5.11 32.51 -74.72
CA GLY A 669 4.51 32.60 -76.06
C GLY A 669 4.07 34.01 -76.45
N VAL A 670 3.89 34.92 -75.48
CA VAL A 670 3.44 36.30 -75.74
C VAL A 670 4.63 37.25 -75.99
N ASN A 671 5.71 37.10 -75.24
CA ASN A 671 6.95 37.90 -75.36
C ASN A 671 8.15 37.06 -75.82
N PHE A 672 7.93 36.14 -76.76
CA PHE A 672 8.99 35.27 -77.25
C PHE A 672 10.08 36.07 -77.96
N ASN A 673 11.32 36.00 -77.43
CA ASN A 673 12.49 36.61 -78.06
C ASN A 673 13.56 35.55 -78.39
N ILE A 674 13.79 35.34 -79.68
CA ILE A 674 14.76 34.36 -80.20
C ILE A 674 16.22 34.71 -79.85
N ASP A 675 16.53 35.99 -79.61
CA ASP A 675 17.90 36.44 -79.32
C ASP A 675 18.42 35.96 -77.96
N GLN A 676 17.52 35.51 -77.09
CA GLN A 676 17.83 35.01 -75.75
C GLN A 676 18.10 33.50 -75.72
N CYS A 677 17.98 32.79 -76.84
CA CYS A 677 18.24 31.36 -76.92
C CYS A 677 19.18 31.02 -78.09
N SER A 678 19.81 29.84 -78.02
CA SER A 678 20.69 29.30 -79.08
C SER A 678 19.98 28.15 -79.80
N PRO A 679 19.81 28.18 -81.13
CA PRO A 679 19.09 27.13 -81.87
C PRO A 679 19.69 25.74 -81.67
N ASN A 680 21.03 25.62 -81.69
CA ASN A 680 21.75 24.35 -81.55
C ASN A 680 22.47 24.19 -80.19
N GLY A 681 22.26 25.12 -79.24
CA GLY A 681 22.96 25.09 -77.95
C GLY A 681 24.47 25.37 -78.04
N THR A 682 24.92 26.00 -79.14
CA THR A 682 26.34 26.30 -79.42
C THR A 682 26.92 27.41 -78.54
N ASP A 683 26.06 28.28 -78.00
CA ASP A 683 26.46 29.32 -77.06
C ASP A 683 26.39 28.76 -75.62
N PRO A 684 27.53 28.71 -74.89
CA PRO A 684 27.55 28.21 -73.51
C PRO A 684 26.74 29.08 -72.54
N TYR A 685 26.44 30.33 -72.89
CA TYR A 685 25.74 31.28 -72.04
C TYR A 685 24.22 31.38 -72.31
N LYS A 686 23.71 30.76 -73.37
CA LYS A 686 22.29 30.79 -73.74
C LYS A 686 21.61 29.40 -73.66
N PRO A 687 20.34 29.34 -73.20
CA PRO A 687 19.55 28.12 -73.25
C PRO A 687 19.27 27.71 -74.70
N LYS A 688 19.02 26.41 -74.94
CA LYS A 688 18.60 25.94 -76.26
C LYS A 688 17.18 26.44 -76.57
N CYS A 689 16.96 26.91 -77.79
CA CYS A 689 15.64 27.39 -78.21
C CYS A 689 14.61 26.24 -78.23
N PRO A 690 13.32 26.53 -77.95
CA PRO A 690 12.24 25.59 -78.25
C PRO A 690 12.24 25.22 -79.75
N GLU A 691 11.71 24.06 -80.11
CA GLU A 691 11.57 23.70 -81.54
C GLU A 691 10.70 24.73 -82.26
N THR A 692 11.22 25.34 -83.33
CA THR A 692 10.54 26.37 -84.13
C THR A 692 10.29 25.92 -85.57
N ASN A 693 9.16 26.32 -86.17
CA ASN A 693 8.91 26.10 -87.60
C ASN A 693 9.86 26.96 -88.46
N GLU A 694 10.42 26.37 -89.53
CA GLU A 694 11.44 27.01 -90.39
C GLU A 694 10.94 28.30 -91.07
N ASP A 695 9.64 28.42 -91.35
CA ASP A 695 9.08 29.55 -92.11
C ASP A 695 8.75 30.80 -91.26
N ASN A 696 8.39 30.62 -89.98
CA ASN A 696 7.81 31.71 -89.16
C ASN A 696 8.57 32.02 -87.87
N LYS A 697 9.69 31.32 -87.56
CA LYS A 697 10.49 31.51 -86.33
C LYS A 697 9.66 31.52 -85.03
N LYS A 698 8.52 30.84 -85.04
CA LYS A 698 7.62 30.63 -83.89
C LYS A 698 7.73 29.18 -83.41
N PRO A 699 7.52 28.91 -82.11
CA PRO A 699 7.56 27.55 -81.59
C PRO A 699 6.51 26.65 -82.28
N ILE A 700 6.88 25.39 -82.54
CA ILE A 700 5.99 24.36 -83.14
C ILE A 700 4.85 24.02 -82.17
N PHE A 701 5.14 24.05 -80.88
CA PHE A 701 4.16 23.75 -79.85
C PHE A 701 3.10 24.87 -79.73
N PRO A 702 1.79 24.56 -79.72
CA PRO A 702 0.75 25.57 -79.69
C PRO A 702 0.76 26.43 -78.42
N GLU A 703 0.68 27.75 -78.60
CA GLU A 703 0.63 28.72 -77.49
C GLU A 703 -0.53 28.42 -76.52
N TRP A 704 -1.72 28.09 -77.03
CA TRP A 704 -2.90 27.78 -76.21
C TRP A 704 -2.69 26.58 -75.28
N LEU A 705 -1.92 25.57 -75.71
CA LEU A 705 -1.67 24.38 -74.91
C LEU A 705 -0.63 24.65 -73.81
N THR A 706 0.37 25.50 -74.09
CA THR A 706 1.33 26.00 -73.09
C THR A 706 0.62 26.77 -71.99
N VAL A 707 -0.33 27.63 -72.37
CA VAL A 707 -1.17 28.39 -71.44
C VAL A 707 -2.04 27.45 -70.60
N ILE A 708 -2.68 26.43 -71.18
CA ILE A 708 -3.45 25.44 -70.42
C ILE A 708 -2.57 24.67 -69.44
N LEU A 709 -1.41 24.19 -69.88
CA LEU A 709 -0.48 23.41 -69.05
C LEU A 709 0.04 24.26 -67.87
N LEU A 710 0.33 25.53 -68.11
CA LEU A 710 0.70 26.51 -67.08
C LEU A 710 -0.47 26.80 -66.12
N CYS A 711 -1.68 26.99 -66.62
CA CYS A 711 -2.87 27.21 -65.80
C CYS A 711 -3.16 26.01 -64.89
N LEU A 712 -3.05 24.78 -65.40
CA LEU A 712 -3.18 23.57 -64.60
C LEU A 712 -2.08 23.49 -63.53
N TYR A 713 -0.84 23.77 -63.91
CA TYR A 713 0.28 23.80 -62.96
C TYR A 713 0.06 24.81 -61.84
N LEU A 714 -0.29 26.06 -62.18
CA LEU A 714 -0.55 27.12 -61.20
C LEU A 714 -1.80 26.85 -60.36
N LEU A 715 -2.84 26.22 -60.92
CA LEU A 715 -4.03 25.82 -60.16
C LEU A 715 -3.66 24.78 -59.11
N PHE A 716 -2.92 23.73 -59.48
CA PHE A 716 -2.49 22.71 -58.51
C PHE A 716 -1.50 23.28 -57.48
N THR A 717 -0.52 24.08 -57.88
CA THR A 717 0.46 24.65 -56.92
C THR A 717 -0.19 25.68 -56.00
N ASN A 718 -0.93 26.63 -56.55
CA ASN A 718 -1.36 27.80 -55.78
C ASN A 718 -2.73 27.59 -55.11
N ILE A 719 -3.63 26.81 -55.69
CA ILE A 719 -4.95 26.56 -55.09
C ILE A 719 -4.94 25.30 -54.23
N LEU A 720 -4.29 24.20 -54.64
CA LEU A 720 -4.23 23.01 -53.78
C LEU A 720 -3.09 23.08 -52.77
N LEU A 721 -1.84 23.16 -53.24
CA LEU A 721 -0.68 22.97 -52.37
C LEU A 721 -0.49 24.12 -51.37
N LEU A 722 -0.58 25.38 -51.79
CA LEU A 722 -0.46 26.51 -50.86
C LEU A 722 -1.59 26.54 -49.83
N ASN A 723 -2.83 26.24 -50.20
CA ASN A 723 -3.95 26.20 -49.25
C ASN A 723 -3.81 25.02 -48.27
N LEU A 724 -3.27 23.88 -48.71
CA LEU A 724 -2.92 22.78 -47.82
C LEU A 724 -1.85 23.21 -46.81
N LEU A 725 -0.82 23.95 -47.24
CA LEU A 725 0.21 24.48 -46.34
C LEU A 725 -0.39 25.44 -45.31
N ILE A 726 -1.27 26.35 -45.74
CA ILE A 726 -1.98 27.28 -44.84
C ILE A 726 -2.82 26.49 -43.83
N ALA A 727 -3.52 25.45 -44.26
CA ALA A 727 -4.33 24.61 -43.37
C ALA A 727 -3.48 23.85 -42.35
N MET A 728 -2.38 23.22 -42.79
CA MET A 728 -1.44 22.53 -41.89
C MET A 728 -0.83 23.49 -40.87
N PHE A 729 -0.40 24.67 -41.32
CA PHE A 729 0.14 25.71 -40.44
C PHE A 729 -0.89 26.25 -39.46
N ASN A 730 -2.14 26.46 -39.89
CA ASN A 730 -3.19 26.94 -38.99
C ASN A 730 -3.50 25.90 -37.91
N TYR A 731 -3.56 24.61 -38.29
CA TYR A 731 -3.76 23.51 -37.35
C TYR A 731 -2.63 23.44 -36.30
N THR A 732 -1.37 23.43 -36.74
CA THR A 732 -0.24 23.37 -35.80
C THR A 732 -0.07 24.66 -35.00
N PHE A 733 -0.40 25.82 -35.57
CA PHE A 733 -0.42 27.08 -34.86
C PHE A 733 -1.45 27.07 -33.71
N GLN A 734 -2.69 26.66 -33.98
CA GLN A 734 -3.76 26.60 -32.97
C GLN A 734 -3.40 25.65 -31.82
N GLN A 735 -2.91 24.45 -32.13
CA GLN A 735 -2.50 23.48 -31.11
C GLN A 735 -1.33 23.96 -30.24
N VAL A 736 -0.37 24.66 -30.83
CA VAL A 736 0.83 25.08 -30.10
C VAL A 736 0.56 26.35 -29.28
N GLN A 737 -0.25 27.28 -29.79
CA GLN A 737 -0.46 28.61 -29.19
C GLN A 737 -0.95 28.55 -27.74
N GLU A 738 -1.86 27.63 -27.41
CA GLU A 738 -2.46 27.52 -26.07
C GLU A 738 -1.42 27.23 -24.97
N HIS A 739 -0.39 26.43 -25.28
CA HIS A 739 0.64 26.02 -24.32
C HIS A 739 1.99 26.72 -24.52
N THR A 740 2.13 27.61 -25.50
CA THR A 740 3.45 28.16 -25.87
C THR A 740 4.08 29.00 -24.76
N ASP A 741 3.29 29.78 -24.02
CA ASP A 741 3.80 30.61 -22.91
C ASP A 741 4.39 29.74 -21.80
N GLN A 742 3.78 28.59 -21.51
CA GLN A 742 4.30 27.62 -20.53
C GLN A 742 5.62 27.01 -21.01
N ILE A 743 5.71 26.61 -22.28
CA ILE A 743 6.95 26.07 -22.88
C ILE A 743 8.06 27.12 -22.84
N TRP A 744 7.75 28.38 -23.16
CA TRP A 744 8.72 29.46 -23.12
C TRP A 744 9.23 29.71 -21.69
N LYS A 745 8.33 29.77 -20.71
CA LYS A 745 8.67 29.90 -19.28
C LYS A 745 9.55 28.75 -18.78
N PHE A 746 9.36 27.54 -19.31
CA PHE A 746 10.20 26.38 -19.02
C PHE A 746 11.60 26.54 -19.63
N GLN A 747 11.70 26.82 -20.94
CA GLN A 747 12.99 27.00 -21.64
C GLN A 747 13.81 28.19 -21.12
N ARG A 748 13.12 29.20 -20.57
CA ARG A 748 13.77 30.36 -19.95
C ARG A 748 14.73 29.96 -18.82
N HIS A 749 14.46 28.87 -18.10
CA HIS A 749 15.36 28.38 -17.05
C HIS A 749 16.74 28.02 -17.62
N ASP A 750 16.79 27.18 -18.65
CA ASP A 750 18.03 26.62 -19.21
C ASP A 750 18.97 27.74 -19.68
N LEU A 751 18.39 28.77 -20.29
CA LEU A 751 19.08 29.99 -20.68
C LEU A 751 19.61 30.78 -19.47
N ILE A 752 18.80 30.96 -18.41
CA ILE A 752 19.26 31.68 -17.22
C ILE A 752 20.43 30.94 -16.57
N GLU A 753 20.36 29.61 -16.48
CA GLU A 753 21.44 28.77 -15.97
C GLU A 753 22.71 28.90 -16.82
N GLU A 754 22.58 28.85 -18.15
CA GLU A 754 23.68 29.05 -19.10
C GLU A 754 24.39 30.40 -18.88
N TYR A 755 23.65 31.50 -18.83
CA TYR A 755 24.23 32.84 -18.66
C TYR A 755 24.70 33.14 -17.22
N HIS A 756 24.14 32.46 -16.22
CA HIS A 756 24.65 32.54 -14.85
C HIS A 756 25.99 31.83 -14.69
N GLY A 757 26.19 30.70 -15.39
CA GLY A 757 27.44 29.94 -15.40
C GLY A 757 28.54 30.53 -16.31
N ARG A 758 28.20 31.54 -17.14
CA ARG A 758 29.16 32.19 -18.04
C ARG A 758 30.05 33.20 -17.31
N PRO A 759 31.32 33.32 -17.73
CA PRO A 759 32.17 34.36 -17.20
C PRO A 759 31.69 35.76 -17.64
N PRO A 760 31.98 36.80 -16.85
CA PRO A 760 31.43 38.14 -17.08
C PRO A 760 32.05 38.89 -18.27
N ALA A 761 33.17 38.39 -18.83
CA ALA A 761 33.86 39.03 -19.93
C ALA A 761 33.19 38.71 -21.28
N PRO A 762 32.99 39.69 -22.18
CA PRO A 762 32.45 39.43 -23.51
C PRO A 762 33.45 38.61 -24.35
N PRO A 763 32.98 37.93 -25.42
CA PRO A 763 33.78 37.04 -26.26
C PRO A 763 35.20 37.51 -26.66
N PRO A 764 35.49 38.77 -27.04
CA PRO A 764 36.86 39.17 -27.39
C PRO A 764 37.83 39.12 -26.20
N PHE A 765 37.35 39.31 -24.96
CA PHE A 765 38.17 39.31 -23.74
C PHE A 765 38.05 38.01 -22.92
N ILE A 766 37.20 37.07 -23.37
CA ILE A 766 36.90 35.84 -22.64
C ILE A 766 38.13 34.92 -22.50
N LEU A 767 39.05 34.98 -23.47
CA LEU A 767 40.27 34.18 -23.48
C LEU A 767 41.15 34.43 -22.25
N LEU A 768 41.24 35.68 -21.78
CA LEU A 768 41.99 36.01 -20.56
C LEU A 768 41.39 35.31 -19.33
N ASN A 769 40.06 35.24 -19.27
CA ASN A 769 39.37 34.57 -18.18
C ASN A 769 39.48 33.03 -18.28
N HIS A 770 39.44 32.46 -19.48
CA HIS A 770 39.73 31.03 -19.68
C HIS A 770 41.14 30.67 -19.25
N LEU A 771 42.11 31.52 -19.57
CA LEU A 771 43.50 31.36 -19.16
C LEU A 771 43.63 31.45 -17.63
N GLN A 772 42.92 32.38 -16.99
CA GLN A 772 42.84 32.47 -15.52
C GLN A 772 42.24 31.19 -14.89
N ILE A 773 41.15 30.64 -15.45
CA ILE A 773 40.52 29.41 -14.95
C ILE A 773 41.44 28.20 -15.14
N LEU A 774 42.09 28.09 -16.31
CA LEU A 774 43.06 27.03 -16.60
C LEU A 774 44.26 27.09 -15.65
N VAL A 775 44.80 28.28 -15.38
CA VAL A 775 45.89 28.48 -14.42
C VAL A 775 45.44 28.13 -12.99
N GLN A 776 44.22 28.51 -12.59
CA GLN A 776 43.69 28.16 -11.27
C GLN A 776 43.46 26.65 -11.08
N ARG A 777 43.03 25.93 -12.13
CA ARG A 777 42.84 24.48 -12.09
C ARG A 777 44.16 23.71 -12.20
N GLY A 778 45.04 24.10 -13.12
CA GLY A 778 46.30 23.42 -13.40
C GLY A 778 47.38 23.69 -12.35
N LEU A 779 47.66 24.97 -12.06
CA LEU A 779 48.77 25.38 -11.19
C LEU A 779 48.40 25.37 -9.70
N LEU A 780 47.20 25.86 -9.35
CA LEU A 780 46.78 26.05 -7.95
C LEU A 780 45.93 24.88 -7.39
N ARG A 781 45.57 23.88 -8.20
CA ARG A 781 44.69 22.75 -7.85
C ARG A 781 43.46 23.14 -7.02
N ARG A 782 42.96 24.37 -7.19
CA ARG A 782 41.76 24.82 -6.46
C ARG A 782 40.54 24.17 -7.13
N PRO A 783 39.65 23.52 -6.36
CA PRO A 783 38.42 23.01 -6.93
C PRO A 783 37.59 24.18 -7.47
N ALA A 784 36.89 23.95 -8.58
CA ALA A 784 35.98 24.94 -9.14
C ALA A 784 34.96 25.33 -8.04
N VAL A 785 34.80 26.63 -7.79
CA VAL A 785 33.77 27.11 -6.87
C VAL A 785 32.43 26.79 -7.52
N HIS A 786 31.75 25.77 -7.02
CA HIS A 786 30.41 25.39 -7.45
C HIS A 786 29.47 26.58 -7.26
N HIS A 787 28.59 26.85 -8.23
CA HIS A 787 27.70 28.01 -8.19
C HIS A 787 26.67 27.84 -7.06
N LYS A 788 26.99 28.40 -5.88
CA LYS A 788 26.23 28.26 -4.62
C LYS A 788 24.77 28.76 -4.69
N LEU A 789 24.38 29.49 -5.73
CA LEU A 789 23.08 30.17 -5.80
C LEU A 789 21.93 29.24 -6.22
N LEU A 790 22.17 28.29 -7.12
CA LEU A 790 21.16 27.33 -7.58
C LEU A 790 21.15 26.05 -6.76
N LYS A 791 22.24 25.78 -6.03
CA LYS A 791 22.42 24.62 -5.16
C LYS A 791 22.96 25.07 -3.81
N GLU A 792 22.07 25.21 -2.85
CA GLU A 792 22.41 25.65 -1.50
C GLU A 792 22.33 24.47 -0.52
N LYS A 793 23.45 24.18 0.16
CA LYS A 793 23.45 23.24 1.28
C LYS A 793 23.16 24.02 2.56
N LEU A 794 21.97 23.82 3.12
CA LEU A 794 21.55 24.46 4.36
C LEU A 794 22.23 23.82 5.58
N GLU A 795 22.29 24.58 6.67
CA GLU A 795 22.66 24.04 7.98
C GLU A 795 21.54 23.13 8.51
N LYS A 796 21.89 22.03 9.18
CA LYS A 796 20.91 21.01 9.63
C LYS A 796 19.77 21.58 10.49
N ASN A 797 20.06 22.57 11.33
CA ASN A 797 19.07 23.20 12.20
C ASN A 797 18.09 24.07 11.40
N GLU A 798 18.60 24.82 10.41
CA GLU A 798 17.78 25.62 9.51
C GLU A 798 16.92 24.73 8.61
N GLU A 799 17.50 23.64 8.10
CA GLU A 799 16.78 22.63 7.32
C GLU A 799 15.64 22.00 8.12
N ALA A 800 15.89 21.55 9.36
CA ALA A 800 14.83 20.99 10.21
C ALA A 800 13.68 21.97 10.46
N ALA A 801 14.00 23.25 10.72
CA ALA A 801 13.00 24.30 10.88
C ALA A 801 12.20 24.51 9.59
N LEU A 802 12.87 24.55 8.44
CA LEU A 802 12.23 24.73 7.12
C LEU A 802 11.30 23.55 6.78
N LEU A 803 11.73 22.31 7.03
CA LEU A 803 10.93 21.10 6.79
C LEU A 803 9.73 21.00 7.73
N SER A 804 9.89 21.39 9.00
CA SER A 804 8.76 21.45 9.93
C SER A 804 7.70 22.46 9.49
N TRP A 805 8.15 23.58 8.91
CA TRP A 805 7.28 24.61 8.34
C TRP A 805 6.59 24.13 7.05
N GLU A 806 7.32 23.48 6.14
CA GLU A 806 6.76 22.83 4.94
C GLU A 806 5.69 21.79 5.33
N MET A 807 5.97 20.96 6.33
CA MET A 807 5.05 19.92 6.81
C MET A 807 3.76 20.52 7.41
N TYR A 808 3.87 21.60 8.18
CA TYR A 808 2.72 22.33 8.71
C TYR A 808 1.85 22.91 7.59
N LEU A 809 2.46 23.51 6.57
CA LEU A 809 1.73 24.08 5.44
C LEU A 809 1.12 23.02 4.52
N LYS A 810 1.77 21.87 4.36
CA LYS A 810 1.17 20.69 3.70
C LYS A 810 -0.10 20.24 4.41
N GLU A 811 -0.09 20.17 5.74
CA GLU A 811 -1.29 19.78 6.50
C GLU A 811 -2.43 20.79 6.31
N ASN A 812 -2.10 22.08 6.33
CA ASN A 812 -3.07 23.14 6.01
C ASN A 812 -3.62 23.00 4.58
N TYR A 813 -2.76 22.72 3.60
CA TYR A 813 -3.16 22.46 2.23
C TYR A 813 -4.09 21.25 2.11
N LEU A 814 -3.77 20.13 2.77
CA LEU A 814 -4.59 18.91 2.78
C LEU A 814 -5.97 19.17 3.38
N GLN A 815 -6.05 19.93 4.47
CA GLN A 815 -7.33 20.32 5.08
C GLN A 815 -8.15 21.21 4.13
N HIS A 816 -7.51 22.17 3.46
CA HIS A 816 -8.15 23.01 2.46
C HIS A 816 -8.67 22.18 1.27
N GLN A 817 -7.88 21.23 0.77
CA GLN A 817 -8.28 20.33 -0.31
C GLN A 817 -9.48 19.46 0.09
N GLN A 818 -9.43 18.82 1.26
CA GLN A 818 -10.56 18.02 1.77
C GLN A 818 -11.83 18.87 1.95
N CYS A 819 -11.69 20.12 2.38
CA CYS A 819 -12.81 21.05 2.48
C CYS A 819 -13.41 21.38 1.09
N GLN A 820 -12.56 21.64 0.09
CA GLN A 820 -13.00 21.88 -1.29
C GLN A 820 -13.68 20.65 -1.92
N GLU A 821 -13.13 19.45 -1.70
CA GLU A 821 -13.73 18.19 -2.15
C GLU A 821 -15.11 17.96 -1.50
N LYS A 822 -15.25 18.21 -0.20
CA LYS A 822 -16.56 18.21 0.50
C LYS A 822 -17.51 19.29 0.00
N GLN A 823 -17.01 20.39 -0.55
CA GLN A 823 -17.82 21.45 -1.14
C GLN A 823 -18.30 21.13 -2.56
N ASN A 824 -17.61 20.22 -3.27
CA ASN A 824 -17.97 19.80 -4.63
C ASN A 824 -19.40 19.26 -4.68
N THR A 825 -20.17 19.70 -5.67
CA THR A 825 -21.58 19.32 -5.86
C THR A 825 -21.71 17.81 -6.09
N GLU A 826 -20.82 17.21 -6.86
CA GLU A 826 -20.85 15.77 -7.12
C GLU A 826 -20.63 14.93 -5.86
N GLN A 827 -19.69 15.34 -5.00
CA GLN A 827 -19.44 14.65 -3.74
C GLN A 827 -20.62 14.84 -2.78
N LYS A 828 -21.20 16.05 -2.71
CA LYS A 828 -22.42 16.29 -1.93
C LYS A 828 -23.59 15.44 -2.43
N ILE A 829 -23.76 15.28 -3.74
CA ILE A 829 -24.80 14.42 -4.31
C ILE A 829 -24.56 12.97 -3.90
N ARG A 830 -23.31 12.48 -3.94
CA ARG A 830 -22.96 11.14 -3.45
C ARG A 830 -23.22 10.97 -1.95
N ASP A 831 -22.82 11.94 -1.13
CA ASP A 831 -23.06 11.92 0.32
C ASP A 831 -24.56 11.96 0.63
N ILE A 832 -25.35 12.75 -0.11
CA ILE A 832 -26.81 12.79 0.01
C ILE A 832 -27.40 11.45 -0.42
N ALA A 833 -26.95 10.87 -1.54
CA ALA A 833 -27.40 9.56 -1.99
C ALA A 833 -27.13 8.50 -0.92
N GLN A 834 -25.91 8.41 -0.38
CA GLN A 834 -25.57 7.49 0.71
C GLN A 834 -26.42 7.73 1.98
N ARG A 835 -26.67 9.00 2.34
CA ARG A 835 -27.54 9.32 3.48
C ARG A 835 -29.00 8.95 3.22
N VAL A 836 -29.47 9.10 1.99
CA VAL A 836 -30.81 8.71 1.56
C VAL A 836 -30.92 7.18 1.57
N ASP A 837 -29.89 6.46 1.14
CA ASP A 837 -29.84 4.99 1.21
C ASP A 837 -29.91 4.52 2.68
N VAL A 838 -29.09 5.10 3.56
CA VAL A 838 -29.15 4.81 5.01
C VAL A 838 -30.50 5.18 5.61
N LEU A 839 -31.10 6.31 5.20
CA LEU A 839 -32.42 6.71 5.66
C LEU A 839 -33.51 5.77 5.15
N ALA A 840 -33.40 5.31 3.90
CA ALA A 840 -34.31 4.35 3.29
C ALA A 840 -34.23 3.01 4.03
N GLU A 841 -33.02 2.50 4.30
CA GLU A 841 -32.82 1.32 5.15
C GLU A 841 -33.44 1.49 6.53
N LEU A 842 -33.21 2.64 7.20
CA LEU A 842 -33.81 2.95 8.50
C LEU A 842 -35.34 3.06 8.45
N LEU A 843 -35.92 3.55 7.35
CA LEU A 843 -37.37 3.65 7.14
C LEU A 843 -38.02 2.31 6.78
N ASP A 844 -37.32 1.43 6.08
CA ASP A 844 -37.75 0.06 5.84
C ASP A 844 -37.69 -0.73 7.16
N LEU A 845 -36.64 -0.55 7.96
CA LEU A 845 -36.53 -1.05 9.33
C LEU A 845 -37.70 -0.54 10.21
N ASP A 846 -37.81 0.78 10.40
CA ASP A 846 -39.07 1.54 10.41
C ASP A 846 -40.43 0.80 10.32
N ARG A 847 -40.73 0.45 9.07
CA ARG A 847 -41.99 -0.11 8.59
C ARG A 847 -42.13 -1.56 9.02
N VAL A 848 -41.06 -2.35 8.91
CA VAL A 848 -41.02 -3.75 9.34
C VAL A 848 -41.27 -3.88 10.85
N LYS A 849 -40.80 -2.94 11.66
CA LYS A 849 -41.12 -2.87 13.09
C LYS A 849 -42.60 -2.68 13.36
N ARG A 850 -43.22 -1.73 12.64
CA ARG A 850 -44.65 -1.44 12.79
C ARG A 850 -45.49 -2.63 12.35
N THR A 851 -45.14 -3.29 11.24
CA THR A 851 -45.84 -4.51 10.80
C THR A 851 -45.63 -5.67 11.75
N GLY A 852 -44.41 -5.91 12.24
CA GLY A 852 -44.13 -6.97 13.21
C GLY A 852 -44.85 -6.79 14.56
N LEU A 853 -45.00 -5.53 15.02
CA LEU A 853 -45.77 -5.22 16.23
C LEU A 853 -47.28 -5.39 16.01
N VAL A 854 -47.77 -5.15 14.79
CA VAL A 854 -49.16 -5.44 14.39
C VAL A 854 -49.40 -6.96 14.30
N GLU A 855 -48.47 -7.72 13.74
CA GLU A 855 -48.56 -9.20 13.69
C GLU A 855 -48.56 -9.81 15.09
N GLN A 856 -47.69 -9.36 16.00
CA GLN A 856 -47.70 -9.81 17.40
C GLN A 856 -49.03 -9.51 18.09
N ARG A 857 -49.63 -8.34 17.82
CA ARG A 857 -50.97 -8.01 18.30
C ARG A 857 -52.04 -8.92 17.68
N LEU A 858 -51.91 -9.25 16.40
CA LEU A 858 -52.85 -10.11 15.67
C LEU A 858 -52.83 -11.54 16.22
N VAL A 859 -51.65 -12.10 16.48
CA VAL A 859 -51.47 -13.42 17.13
C VAL A 859 -52.06 -13.43 18.54
N SER A 860 -51.82 -12.37 19.33
CA SER A 860 -52.46 -12.23 20.65
C SER A 860 -53.99 -12.18 20.56
N LEU A 861 -54.52 -11.52 19.53
CA LEU A 861 -55.96 -11.43 19.28
C LEU A 861 -56.53 -12.78 18.82
N GLU A 862 -55.79 -13.50 17.98
CA GLU A 862 -56.17 -14.83 17.49
C GLU A 862 -56.19 -15.86 18.63
N GLU A 863 -55.21 -15.81 19.55
CA GLU A 863 -55.19 -16.65 20.75
C GLU A 863 -56.39 -16.32 21.68
N GLN A 864 -56.74 -15.03 21.83
CA GLN A 864 -57.94 -14.61 22.57
C GLN A 864 -59.24 -15.04 21.89
N VAL A 865 -59.31 -14.98 20.56
CA VAL A 865 -60.45 -15.48 19.77
C VAL A 865 -60.56 -17.00 19.87
N HIS A 866 -59.44 -17.71 19.89
CA HIS A 866 -59.43 -19.17 20.06
C HIS A 866 -59.92 -19.59 21.44
N GLN A 867 -59.45 -18.91 22.49
CA GLN A 867 -59.91 -19.12 23.87
C GLN A 867 -61.39 -18.79 24.04
N SER A 868 -61.86 -17.69 23.45
CA SER A 868 -63.29 -17.34 23.50
C SER A 868 -64.16 -18.28 22.66
N ALA A 869 -63.68 -18.80 21.52
CA ALA A 869 -64.36 -19.82 20.73
C ALA A 869 -64.43 -21.18 21.45
N GLN A 870 -63.42 -21.55 22.23
CA GLN A 870 -63.46 -22.73 23.10
C GLN A 870 -64.46 -22.55 24.26
N ALA A 871 -64.45 -21.39 24.92
CA ALA A 871 -65.42 -21.06 25.96
C ALA A 871 -66.87 -21.06 25.43
N LEU A 872 -67.11 -20.50 24.24
CA LEU A 872 -68.42 -20.51 23.59
C LEU A 872 -68.87 -21.93 23.20
N ARG A 873 -67.96 -22.77 22.70
CA ARG A 873 -68.24 -24.19 22.42
C ARG A 873 -68.63 -24.93 23.69
N TRP A 874 -67.91 -24.68 24.80
CA TRP A 874 -68.25 -25.23 26.10
C TRP A 874 -69.64 -24.78 26.58
N ILE A 875 -69.96 -23.48 26.47
CA ILE A 875 -71.29 -22.95 26.81
C ILE A 875 -72.39 -23.60 25.97
N MET A 876 -72.16 -23.75 24.65
CA MET A 876 -73.12 -24.41 23.76
C MET A 876 -73.37 -25.87 24.15
N GLN A 877 -72.31 -26.62 24.49
CA GLN A 877 -72.40 -28.01 24.94
C GLN A 877 -73.09 -28.12 26.30
N ALA A 878 -72.83 -27.19 27.22
CA ALA A 878 -73.48 -27.10 28.53
C ALA A 878 -74.97 -26.73 28.44
N LEU A 879 -75.39 -25.97 27.42
CA LEU A 879 -76.79 -25.61 27.18
C LEU A 879 -77.58 -26.72 26.45
N GLN A 880 -76.92 -27.55 25.64
CA GLN A 880 -77.55 -28.68 24.94
C GLN A 880 -77.73 -29.92 25.83
N GLY A 881 -76.90 -30.09 26.87
CA GLY A 881 -77.13 -31.08 27.93
C GLY A 881 -78.04 -30.52 29.03
N HIS A 882 -79.05 -31.28 29.48
CA HIS A 882 -79.84 -30.87 30.64
C HIS A 882 -79.01 -30.92 31.93
N GLY A 883 -78.44 -29.78 32.31
CA GLY A 883 -77.84 -29.51 33.62
C GLY A 883 -76.31 -29.42 33.63
N PHE A 884 -75.78 -28.44 34.37
CA PHE A 884 -74.35 -28.26 34.63
C PHE A 884 -73.79 -29.49 35.37
N GLY A 885 -73.14 -30.40 34.64
CA GLY A 885 -72.31 -31.47 35.20
C GLY A 885 -71.06 -30.93 35.89
N SER A 886 -70.47 -31.74 36.78
CA SER A 886 -69.36 -31.42 37.71
C SER A 886 -68.24 -30.56 37.14
N GLY A 887 -67.73 -29.64 37.95
CA GLY A 887 -66.80 -28.55 37.61
C GLY A 887 -65.36 -28.92 37.20
N GLU A 888 -65.15 -30.05 36.52
CA GLU A 888 -63.84 -30.42 35.96
C GLU A 888 -63.61 -29.92 34.52
N ASP A 889 -64.65 -29.42 33.82
CA ASP A 889 -64.54 -28.96 32.42
C ASP A 889 -64.58 -27.42 32.24
N MET A 890 -64.30 -26.60 33.25
CA MET A 890 -64.30 -25.14 33.06
C MET A 890 -62.98 -24.65 32.43
N PRO A 891 -62.98 -23.98 31.26
CA PRO A 891 -61.75 -23.39 30.74
C PRO A 891 -61.29 -22.24 31.65
N LEU A 892 -60.08 -22.33 32.19
CA LEU A 892 -59.47 -21.30 33.02
C LEU A 892 -59.26 -20.02 32.20
N VAL A 893 -60.08 -19.00 32.43
CA VAL A 893 -59.89 -17.65 31.89
C VAL A 893 -58.76 -16.98 32.67
N GLY A 894 -57.55 -16.98 32.11
CA GLY A 894 -56.41 -16.25 32.65
C GLY A 894 -56.62 -14.74 32.56
N SER A 895 -56.42 -14.02 33.68
CA SER A 895 -56.56 -12.57 33.74
C SER A 895 -55.56 -11.87 32.82
N SER A 896 -56.06 -11.00 31.95
CA SER A 896 -55.27 -10.06 31.15
C SER A 896 -54.44 -9.15 32.05
N LYS A 897 -53.11 -9.31 32.06
CA LYS A 897 -52.19 -8.28 32.54
C LYS A 897 -51.85 -7.37 31.36
N ALA A 898 -52.46 -6.20 31.36
CA ALA A 898 -52.11 -5.09 30.50
C ALA A 898 -50.64 -4.68 30.70
N LEU A 899 -49.96 -4.45 29.58
CA LEU A 899 -48.59 -3.99 29.46
C LEU A 899 -48.50 -2.51 29.87
N GLU A 900 -48.00 -2.23 31.08
CA GLU A 900 -47.48 -0.90 31.42
C GLU A 900 -45.96 -0.89 31.29
N THR A 901 -45.51 -0.06 30.35
CA THR A 901 -44.16 0.49 30.21
C THR A 901 -43.60 0.98 31.55
N LYS A 902 -42.42 0.48 31.94
CA LYS A 902 -41.38 1.25 32.64
C LYS A 902 -40.06 0.45 32.70
N GLU A 903 -39.08 0.91 31.93
CA GLU A 903 -37.68 0.80 32.30
C GLU A 903 -37.43 1.68 33.53
N VAL A 904 -36.71 1.15 34.52
CA VAL A 904 -35.58 1.78 35.25
C VAL A 904 -35.02 0.71 36.20
N ASP A 905 -33.71 0.52 36.09
CA ASP A 905 -32.86 -0.36 36.88
C ASP A 905 -33.07 -0.27 38.40
N LEU A 906 -33.08 -1.43 39.07
CA LEU A 906 -32.69 -1.57 40.46
C LEU A 906 -32.16 -2.99 40.72
N GLU A 907 -30.87 -3.03 41.02
CA GLU A 907 -30.08 -4.05 41.71
C GLU A 907 -30.70 -5.46 41.81
N GLY A 908 -30.19 -6.34 40.94
CA GLY A 908 -30.43 -7.78 41.04
C GLY A 908 -29.91 -8.34 42.37
N LYS A 909 -30.83 -8.68 43.28
CA LYS A 909 -30.61 -9.75 44.23
C LYS A 909 -30.20 -11.02 43.46
N PRO A 910 -29.18 -11.77 43.91
CA PRO A 910 -28.84 -13.03 43.27
C PRO A 910 -30.03 -13.97 43.42
N LYS A 911 -30.69 -14.31 42.30
CA LYS A 911 -31.57 -15.48 42.27
C LYS A 911 -30.70 -16.67 42.65
N GLU A 912 -31.09 -17.35 43.72
CA GLU A 912 -30.44 -18.55 44.23
C GLU A 912 -30.16 -19.52 43.08
N SER A 913 -28.88 -19.80 42.86
CA SER A 913 -28.42 -20.72 41.84
C SER A 913 -28.84 -22.14 42.25
N HIS A 914 -29.80 -22.72 41.52
CA HIS A 914 -29.95 -24.18 41.52
C HIS A 914 -28.56 -24.82 41.28
N PRO A 915 -28.18 -25.89 42.00
CA PRO A 915 -26.91 -26.55 41.74
C PRO A 915 -26.91 -27.02 40.27
N PRO A 916 -25.89 -26.65 39.47
CA PRO A 916 -25.84 -27.09 38.09
C PRO A 916 -25.65 -28.61 38.08
N TYR A 917 -26.63 -29.33 37.52
CA TYR A 917 -26.46 -30.76 37.25
C TYR A 917 -25.22 -31.00 36.39
N HIS A 918 -24.60 -32.16 36.55
CA HIS A 918 -23.42 -32.54 35.78
C HIS A 918 -23.71 -32.49 34.27
N VAL A 919 -22.87 -31.82 33.49
CA VAL A 919 -23.04 -31.63 32.05
C VAL A 919 -22.08 -32.51 31.27
N LEU A 920 -20.80 -32.54 31.65
CA LEU A 920 -19.76 -33.28 30.93
C LEU A 920 -20.03 -34.79 30.95
N ALA A 921 -20.51 -35.30 32.09
CA ALA A 921 -20.90 -36.69 32.24
C ALA A 921 -22.13 -37.11 31.39
N ARG A 922 -22.85 -36.17 30.76
CA ARG A 922 -24.00 -36.45 29.88
C ARG A 922 -23.70 -36.28 28.39
N ASN A 923 -22.45 -36.08 27.99
CA ASN A 923 -22.07 -36.08 26.57
C ASN A 923 -22.46 -37.41 25.90
N LEU A 924 -23.11 -37.35 24.72
CA LEU A 924 -23.68 -38.56 24.08
C LEU A 924 -22.62 -39.62 23.80
N LEU A 925 -21.44 -39.23 23.32
CA LEU A 925 -20.35 -40.15 23.03
C LEU A 925 -19.48 -40.36 24.28
N TYR A 926 -19.31 -41.61 24.70
CA TYR A 926 -18.43 -41.94 25.82
C TYR A 926 -16.94 -41.91 25.43
N PRO A 927 -16.06 -41.19 26.17
CA PRO A 927 -14.68 -40.95 25.74
C PRO A 927 -13.83 -42.21 25.47
N GLY A 928 -13.30 -42.31 24.24
CA GLY A 928 -12.44 -43.40 23.80
C GLY A 928 -13.14 -44.76 23.72
N SER A 929 -14.43 -44.75 23.41
CA SER A 929 -15.24 -45.91 23.03
C SER A 929 -16.23 -45.51 21.93
N HIS A 930 -16.86 -46.49 21.27
CA HIS A 930 -17.96 -46.24 20.32
C HIS A 930 -19.35 -46.26 20.99
N THR A 931 -19.40 -46.37 22.32
CA THR A 931 -20.66 -46.48 23.06
C THR A 931 -21.33 -45.11 23.22
N LEU A 932 -22.61 -45.05 22.85
CA LEU A 932 -23.46 -43.88 23.07
C LEU A 932 -24.20 -44.00 24.40
N ARG A 933 -24.27 -42.91 25.14
CA ARG A 933 -25.10 -42.78 26.34
C ARG A 933 -26.57 -42.62 25.94
N PHE A 934 -27.45 -43.07 26.81
CA PHE A 934 -28.86 -42.75 26.74
C PHE A 934 -29.07 -41.24 26.94
N PRO A 935 -29.92 -40.57 26.14
CA PRO A 935 -30.14 -39.13 26.26
C PRO A 935 -30.89 -38.80 27.56
N VAL A 936 -30.27 -37.99 28.41
CA VAL A 936 -30.86 -37.52 29.68
C VAL A 936 -31.01 -36.00 29.64
N PRO A 937 -32.23 -35.47 29.39
CA PRO A 937 -32.53 -34.05 29.49
C PRO A 937 -32.35 -33.50 30.92
N ASP A 938 -32.10 -32.19 31.05
CA ASP A 938 -31.84 -31.54 32.35
C ASP A 938 -32.93 -31.78 33.41
N GLU A 939 -34.21 -31.91 33.00
CA GLU A 939 -35.34 -32.16 33.92
C GLU A 939 -35.43 -33.61 34.46
N LYS A 940 -34.73 -34.57 33.85
CA LYS A 940 -34.75 -36.00 34.24
C LYS A 940 -33.45 -36.49 34.87
N VAL A 941 -32.51 -35.58 35.16
CA VAL A 941 -31.25 -35.91 35.81
C VAL A 941 -31.43 -36.42 37.24
N PRO A 942 -32.21 -35.78 38.13
CA PRO A 942 -32.32 -36.20 39.52
C PRO A 942 -32.99 -37.55 39.65
N TRP A 943 -32.47 -38.42 40.52
CA TRP A 943 -33.03 -39.76 40.73
C TRP A 943 -34.46 -39.72 41.27
N GLU A 944 -34.82 -38.66 41.99
CA GLU A 944 -36.14 -38.38 42.57
C GLU A 944 -37.23 -38.17 41.52
N VAL A 945 -36.85 -37.80 40.30
CA VAL A 945 -37.79 -37.60 39.19
C VAL A 945 -37.98 -38.91 38.44
N ASP A 946 -39.23 -39.33 38.28
CA ASP A 946 -39.57 -40.53 37.52
C ASP A 946 -39.21 -40.40 36.05
N PHE A 947 -38.54 -41.43 35.52
CA PHE A 947 -38.18 -41.54 34.11
C PHE A 947 -38.44 -42.97 33.58
N PRO A 948 -39.69 -43.30 33.24
CA PRO A 948 -40.09 -44.67 32.88
C PRO A 948 -39.36 -45.25 31.65
N LEU A 949 -38.99 -44.42 30.68
CA LEU A 949 -38.28 -44.80 29.46
C LEU A 949 -36.78 -45.02 29.65
N TYR A 950 -36.26 -44.84 30.86
CA TYR A 950 -34.82 -44.83 31.12
C TYR A 950 -34.21 -46.24 31.07
N ASN A 951 -33.56 -46.57 29.95
CA ASN A 951 -32.86 -47.84 29.77
C ASN A 951 -31.44 -47.61 29.21
N PRO A 952 -30.46 -47.25 30.06
CA PRO A 952 -29.10 -46.94 29.62
C PRO A 952 -28.30 -48.20 29.25
N PRO A 953 -27.45 -48.12 28.21
CA PRO A 953 -26.55 -49.23 27.87
C PRO A 953 -25.51 -49.46 28.97
N ALA A 954 -25.08 -50.71 29.14
CA ALA A 954 -24.05 -51.10 30.09
C ALA A 954 -22.68 -51.16 29.41
N TYR A 955 -21.67 -50.49 29.97
CA TYR A 955 -20.29 -50.51 29.47
C TYR A 955 -19.28 -50.48 30.62
N SER A 956 -18.31 -51.39 30.56
CA SER A 956 -17.13 -51.45 31.44
C SER A 956 -15.92 -51.84 30.59
N ALA A 957 -14.81 -51.11 30.71
CA ALA A 957 -13.59 -51.36 29.94
C ALA A 957 -12.71 -52.42 30.62
N ASP A 958 -12.09 -53.30 29.81
CA ASP A 958 -11.10 -54.28 30.29
C ASP A 958 -9.73 -53.60 30.32
N HIS A 959 -9.12 -53.46 31.49
CA HIS A 959 -7.75 -52.92 31.62
C HIS A 959 -6.85 -54.03 32.16
N LYS A 960 -6.12 -54.71 31.28
CA LYS A 960 -5.23 -55.82 31.66
C LYS A 960 -3.96 -55.39 32.41
N ASP A 961 -3.68 -54.09 32.46
CA ASP A 961 -2.41 -53.52 32.93
C ASP A 961 -2.45 -52.98 34.37
N MET A 962 -3.56 -53.12 35.10
CA MET A 962 -3.72 -52.53 36.45
C MET A 962 -3.91 -53.59 37.53
N ALA A 963 -3.12 -53.47 38.61
CA ALA A 963 -3.00 -54.49 39.65
C ALA A 963 -4.22 -54.61 40.60
N VAL A 964 -5.08 -53.60 40.67
CA VAL A 964 -6.28 -53.56 41.54
C VAL A 964 -7.43 -52.93 40.77
N GLN A 965 -8.41 -53.74 40.36
CA GLN A 965 -9.57 -53.30 39.58
C GLN A 965 -10.81 -54.12 39.99
N ASP A 966 -11.97 -53.48 39.99
CA ASP A 966 -13.25 -54.19 40.14
C ASP A 966 -13.51 -55.13 38.95
N PRO A 967 -14.19 -56.28 39.17
CA PRO A 967 -14.38 -57.30 38.15
C PRO A 967 -15.03 -56.77 36.86
N PHE A 968 -14.53 -57.24 35.72
CA PHE A 968 -14.95 -56.83 34.38
C PHE A 968 -16.42 -57.13 34.08
N SER A 969 -16.90 -58.31 34.49
CA SER A 969 -18.30 -58.74 34.34
C SER A 969 -19.02 -58.74 35.69
N PRO A 970 -20.10 -57.96 35.86
CA PRO A 970 -20.87 -57.97 37.09
C PRO A 970 -21.79 -59.20 37.12
N SER A 971 -21.33 -60.33 37.67
CA SER A 971 -22.28 -61.32 38.20
C SER A 971 -22.85 -60.79 39.52
N LEU A 972 -24.12 -61.06 39.82
CA LEU A 972 -24.74 -60.62 41.08
C LEU A 972 -23.93 -61.06 42.31
N GLU A 973 -23.30 -62.24 42.24
CA GLU A 973 -22.38 -62.76 43.26
C GLU A 973 -21.08 -61.96 43.41
N SER A 974 -20.56 -61.39 42.33
CA SER A 974 -19.34 -60.55 42.36
C SER A 974 -19.62 -59.16 42.94
N LEU A 975 -20.81 -58.61 42.69
CA LEU A 975 -21.23 -57.29 43.17
C LEU A 975 -21.56 -57.29 44.66
N LEU A 976 -22.14 -58.37 45.17
CA LEU A 976 -22.48 -58.52 46.60
C LEU A 976 -21.24 -58.69 47.51
N LYS A 977 -20.06 -58.98 46.94
CA LYS A 977 -18.80 -59.07 47.70
C LYS A 977 -18.16 -57.72 48.01
N ILE A 978 -18.63 -56.64 47.38
CA ILE A 978 -18.08 -55.29 47.51
C ILE A 978 -18.74 -54.57 48.69
N ASN A 979 -17.94 -54.07 49.63
CA ASN A 979 -18.43 -53.27 50.75
C ASN A 979 -18.50 -51.77 50.38
N TYR A 980 -19.68 -51.32 49.97
CA TYR A 980 -19.92 -49.90 49.63
C TYR A 980 -19.97 -48.99 50.87
N ASN A 981 -19.72 -47.69 50.69
CA ASN A 981 -19.72 -46.66 51.75
C ASN A 981 -18.71 -46.90 52.90
N THR A 982 -17.74 -47.80 52.72
CA THR A 982 -16.70 -48.14 53.72
C THR A 982 -15.34 -48.34 53.04
N MET A 983 -14.28 -48.53 53.84
CA MET A 983 -12.96 -48.94 53.33
C MET A 983 -12.99 -50.42 52.95
N ASP A 984 -12.88 -50.72 51.65
CA ASP A 984 -12.97 -52.07 51.08
C ASP A 984 -11.57 -52.58 50.71
N GLY A 985 -10.89 -53.19 51.68
CA GLY A 985 -9.50 -53.61 51.54
C GLY A 985 -8.55 -52.41 51.41
N LEU A 986 -7.97 -52.21 50.22
CA LEU A 986 -7.12 -51.06 49.89
C LEU A 986 -7.88 -49.92 49.18
N ILE A 987 -9.12 -50.16 48.75
CA ILE A 987 -9.91 -49.20 47.99
C ILE A 987 -10.80 -48.41 48.94
N ASP A 988 -10.63 -47.09 48.96
CA ASP A 988 -11.56 -46.19 49.64
C ASP A 988 -12.80 -46.00 48.76
N ARG A 989 -13.95 -46.48 49.25
CA ARG A 989 -15.25 -46.33 48.59
C ARG A 989 -16.16 -45.33 49.32
N GLN A 990 -15.63 -44.49 50.22
CA GLN A 990 -16.42 -43.49 50.91
C GLN A 990 -16.52 -42.22 50.07
N SER A 991 -17.73 -41.73 49.81
CA SER A 991 -17.90 -40.48 49.07
C SER A 991 -17.73 -39.25 49.98
N PHE A 992 -17.09 -38.21 49.47
CA PHE A 992 -17.02 -36.89 50.11
C PHE A 992 -18.39 -36.18 50.16
N HIS A 993 -19.36 -36.62 49.35
CA HIS A 993 -20.73 -36.11 49.36
C HIS A 993 -21.63 -36.75 50.43
N GLY A 994 -21.16 -37.82 51.09
CA GLY A 994 -21.92 -38.57 52.09
C GLY A 994 -22.24 -40.00 51.63
N LEU A 995 -23.22 -40.63 52.29
CA LEU A 995 -23.63 -42.00 51.95
C LEU A 995 -24.40 -42.01 50.63
N TYR A 996 -23.93 -42.79 49.65
CA TYR A 996 -24.63 -42.99 48.38
C TYR A 996 -25.53 -44.22 48.42
N ALA A 997 -26.62 -44.17 47.66
CA ALA A 997 -27.56 -45.28 47.52
C ALA A 997 -26.97 -46.42 46.68
N VAL A 998 -27.31 -47.66 47.04
CA VAL A 998 -26.94 -48.87 46.28
C VAL A 998 -28.22 -49.55 45.86
N GLN A 999 -28.42 -49.73 44.55
CA GLN A 999 -29.57 -50.37 43.95
C GLN A 999 -29.09 -51.54 43.08
N ASP A 1000 -29.72 -52.71 43.24
CA ASP A 1000 -29.36 -53.95 42.51
C ASP A 1000 -27.87 -54.33 42.62
N GLY A 1001 -27.24 -54.04 43.76
CA GLY A 1001 -25.82 -54.31 44.01
C GLY A 1001 -24.83 -53.32 43.36
N LEU A 1002 -25.33 -52.25 42.73
CA LEU A 1002 -24.53 -51.18 42.13
C LEU A 1002 -24.78 -49.84 42.83
N PRO A 1003 -23.74 -49.01 43.02
CA PRO A 1003 -23.91 -47.68 43.59
C PRO A 1003 -24.60 -46.75 42.59
N LEU A 1004 -25.37 -45.78 43.08
CA LEU A 1004 -25.97 -44.72 42.27
C LEU A 1004 -25.16 -43.42 42.42
N ASN A 1005 -24.89 -42.77 41.29
CA ASN A 1005 -24.19 -41.50 41.25
C ASN A 1005 -24.97 -40.43 42.04
N PRO A 1006 -24.36 -39.77 43.03
CA PRO A 1006 -25.04 -38.81 43.90
C PRO A 1006 -25.55 -37.55 43.18
N MET A 1007 -25.03 -37.25 41.98
CA MET A 1007 -25.43 -36.07 41.21
C MET A 1007 -26.54 -36.34 40.17
N GLY A 1008 -26.96 -37.60 40.01
CA GLY A 1008 -28.06 -37.98 39.12
C GLY A 1008 -27.68 -38.94 37.99
N ARG A 1009 -28.62 -39.12 37.05
CA ARG A 1009 -28.54 -40.00 35.88
C ARG A 1009 -27.55 -39.46 34.84
N THR A 1010 -26.61 -40.29 34.42
CA THR A 1010 -25.63 -39.98 33.35
C THR A 1010 -25.99 -40.60 32.01
N GLY A 1011 -26.79 -41.68 32.01
CA GLY A 1011 -27.22 -42.38 30.79
C GLY A 1011 -26.30 -43.53 30.37
N LEU A 1012 -25.40 -43.98 31.26
CA LEU A 1012 -24.55 -45.14 31.02
C LEU A 1012 -24.42 -45.95 32.31
N ARG A 1013 -24.73 -47.24 32.25
CA ARG A 1013 -24.55 -48.18 33.37
C ARG A 1013 -23.19 -48.86 33.30
N GLY A 1014 -22.73 -49.35 34.45
CA GLY A 1014 -21.44 -50.02 34.57
C GLY A 1014 -20.32 -49.07 34.98
N ARG A 1015 -19.09 -49.60 34.98
CA ARG A 1015 -17.90 -48.90 35.49
C ARG A 1015 -17.31 -47.91 34.49
N GLY A 1016 -17.64 -48.08 33.21
CA GLY A 1016 -16.98 -47.37 32.13
C GLY A 1016 -15.47 -47.64 32.14
N ARG A 1017 -14.66 -46.58 32.02
CA ARG A 1017 -13.19 -46.66 32.03
C ARG A 1017 -12.54 -46.40 33.39
N LEU A 1018 -13.32 -46.05 34.41
CA LEU A 1018 -12.81 -45.79 35.78
C LEU A 1018 -12.36 -47.09 36.45
N HIS A 1019 -11.60 -47.02 37.55
CA HIS A 1019 -10.99 -48.21 38.17
C HIS A 1019 -11.98 -49.02 39.00
N CYS A 1020 -12.86 -48.33 39.75
CA CYS A 1020 -13.76 -48.92 40.73
C CYS A 1020 -15.20 -48.42 40.53
N PHE A 1021 -16.18 -49.21 40.98
CA PHE A 1021 -17.56 -48.76 41.19
C PHE A 1021 -17.63 -47.82 42.40
N GLY A 1022 -18.47 -46.78 42.29
CA GLY A 1022 -18.62 -45.73 43.28
C GLY A 1022 -17.62 -44.57 43.08
N PRO A 1023 -17.18 -43.89 44.16
CA PRO A 1023 -16.26 -42.78 44.06
C PRO A 1023 -14.84 -43.24 43.68
N ASN A 1024 -14.22 -42.53 42.75
CA ASN A 1024 -12.83 -42.69 42.36
C ASN A 1024 -12.07 -41.43 42.78
N HIS A 1025 -11.28 -41.53 43.85
CA HIS A 1025 -10.60 -40.38 44.43
C HIS A 1025 -9.38 -39.94 43.61
N ALA A 1026 -9.32 -38.65 43.32
CA ALA A 1026 -8.25 -37.98 42.60
C ALA A 1026 -7.67 -36.81 43.42
N LEU A 1027 -6.41 -36.46 43.15
CA LEU A 1027 -5.76 -35.28 43.73
C LEU A 1027 -5.28 -34.34 42.62
N HIS A 1028 -5.68 -33.08 42.71
CA HIS A 1028 -5.28 -32.01 41.79
C HIS A 1028 -4.47 -30.94 42.53
N PRO A 1029 -3.13 -31.01 42.48
CA PRO A 1029 -2.28 -29.96 43.03
C PRO A 1029 -2.25 -28.75 42.08
N ILE A 1030 -2.66 -27.59 42.57
CA ILE A 1030 -2.72 -26.34 41.80
C ILE A 1030 -1.59 -25.44 42.28
N VAL A 1031 -0.47 -25.46 41.55
CA VAL A 1031 0.70 -24.66 41.89
C VAL A 1031 0.62 -23.30 41.21
N THR A 1032 0.57 -22.22 42.01
CA THR A 1032 0.39 -20.85 41.49
C THR A 1032 1.46 -19.88 41.98
N ARG A 1033 1.69 -18.81 41.22
CA ARG A 1033 2.54 -17.67 41.59
C ARG A 1033 2.02 -16.36 40.99
N TRP A 1034 2.46 -15.21 41.49
CA TRP A 1034 2.15 -13.93 40.86
C TRP A 1034 2.93 -13.69 39.56
N ARG A 1035 2.24 -13.23 38.51
CA ARG A 1035 2.86 -12.74 37.28
C ARG A 1035 3.59 -11.42 37.55
N ARG A 1036 4.84 -11.28 37.12
CA ARG A 1036 5.65 -10.08 37.38
C ARG A 1036 6.29 -9.49 36.12
N ASN A 1037 6.54 -8.19 36.12
CA ASN A 1037 7.29 -7.47 35.08
C ASN A 1037 8.81 -7.72 35.19
N LEU A 1038 9.59 -7.24 34.20
CA LEU A 1038 11.06 -7.29 34.23
C LEU A 1038 11.65 -6.65 35.49
N ASP A 1039 10.98 -5.62 36.02
CA ASP A 1039 11.37 -4.89 37.23
C ASP A 1039 10.96 -5.60 38.54
N GLY A 1040 10.30 -6.77 38.47
CA GLY A 1040 9.89 -7.56 39.63
C GLY A 1040 8.57 -7.13 40.31
N SER A 1041 7.85 -6.15 39.74
CA SER A 1041 6.52 -5.72 40.20
C SER A 1041 5.40 -6.66 39.71
N ILE A 1042 4.31 -6.81 40.48
CA ILE A 1042 3.18 -7.69 40.14
C ILE A 1042 2.32 -7.02 39.05
N ILE A 1043 2.00 -7.77 38.00
CA ILE A 1043 1.15 -7.29 36.91
C ILE A 1043 -0.32 -7.31 37.36
N ARG A 1044 -1.05 -6.23 37.09
CA ARG A 1044 -2.48 -6.10 37.37
C ARG A 1044 -3.27 -5.79 36.09
N LYS A 1045 -4.50 -6.28 36.01
CA LYS A 1045 -5.49 -5.97 34.97
C LYS A 1045 -6.77 -5.52 35.68
N SER A 1046 -7.31 -4.34 35.31
CA SER A 1046 -8.51 -3.74 35.93
C SER A 1046 -8.57 -3.85 37.46
N LEU A 1047 -7.46 -3.47 38.12
CA LEU A 1047 -7.21 -3.51 39.59
C LEU A 1047 -6.89 -4.89 40.20
N LYS A 1048 -7.20 -6.01 39.53
CA LYS A 1048 -6.90 -7.37 40.03
C LYS A 1048 -5.50 -7.84 39.66
N LYS A 1049 -4.87 -8.63 40.52
CA LYS A 1049 -3.54 -9.21 40.29
C LYS A 1049 -3.61 -10.38 39.30
N MET A 1050 -2.61 -10.53 38.43
CA MET A 1050 -2.53 -11.68 37.51
C MET A 1050 -1.74 -12.85 38.12
N LEU A 1051 -2.29 -14.04 38.04
CA LEU A 1051 -1.66 -15.29 38.46
C LEU A 1051 -1.00 -16.01 37.28
N GLU A 1052 -0.01 -16.83 37.59
CA GLU A 1052 0.50 -17.89 36.73
C GLU A 1052 0.30 -19.24 37.42
N VAL A 1053 -0.10 -20.26 36.66
CA VAL A 1053 -0.32 -21.63 37.10
C VAL A 1053 0.61 -22.58 36.33
N LEU A 1054 1.11 -23.61 37.01
CA LEU A 1054 1.91 -24.65 36.38
C LEU A 1054 1.01 -25.66 35.65
N VAL A 1055 1.22 -25.84 34.34
CA VAL A 1055 0.44 -26.75 33.50
C VAL A 1055 1.36 -27.66 32.68
N ALA A 1056 0.85 -28.83 32.29
CA ALA A 1056 1.56 -29.80 31.48
C ALA A 1056 0.71 -30.26 30.27
N GLN A 1057 1.39 -30.50 29.15
CA GLN A 1057 0.84 -31.11 27.95
C GLN A 1057 1.48 -32.48 27.74
N TYR A 1058 0.65 -33.52 27.68
CA TYR A 1058 1.09 -34.92 27.59
C TYR A 1058 1.09 -35.39 26.11
N PRO A 1059 1.95 -36.36 25.73
CA PRO A 1059 2.20 -36.74 24.33
C PRO A 1059 0.97 -37.18 23.50
N LEU A 1060 -0.09 -37.66 24.15
CA LEU A 1060 -1.32 -38.16 23.52
C LEU A 1060 -2.51 -37.19 23.66
N SER A 1061 -2.29 -36.00 24.22
CA SER A 1061 -3.34 -35.00 24.44
C SER A 1061 -2.92 -33.64 23.91
N ASP A 1062 -3.71 -33.13 22.97
CA ASP A 1062 -3.56 -31.76 22.46
C ASP A 1062 -4.01 -30.69 23.46
N VAL A 1063 -4.55 -31.10 24.62
CA VAL A 1063 -5.13 -30.21 25.63
C VAL A 1063 -4.21 -30.14 26.85
N TRP A 1064 -4.00 -28.93 27.37
CA TRP A 1064 -3.22 -28.75 28.58
C TRP A 1064 -4.02 -29.21 29.79
N SER A 1065 -3.33 -29.75 30.79
CA SER A 1065 -3.96 -30.22 32.01
C SER A 1065 -3.15 -29.86 33.23
N LEU A 1066 -3.84 -29.79 34.37
CA LEU A 1066 -3.18 -29.66 35.66
C LEU A 1066 -2.38 -30.93 35.94
N PRO A 1067 -1.26 -30.83 36.67
CA PRO A 1067 -0.42 -31.98 37.04
C PRO A 1067 -1.06 -32.81 38.17
N GLY A 1068 -2.32 -33.23 37.98
CA GLY A 1068 -3.12 -34.04 38.90
C GLY A 1068 -3.65 -35.31 38.24
N GLY A 1069 -4.29 -36.16 39.02
CA GLY A 1069 -4.87 -37.42 38.53
C GLY A 1069 -5.36 -38.35 39.63
N SER A 1070 -5.75 -39.57 39.23
CA SER A 1070 -6.14 -40.64 40.15
C SER A 1070 -5.00 -40.97 41.12
N LEU A 1071 -5.35 -41.23 42.37
CA LEU A 1071 -4.43 -41.74 43.39
C LEU A 1071 -4.49 -43.27 43.37
N GLU A 1072 -3.33 -43.92 43.33
CA GLU A 1072 -3.26 -45.36 43.56
C GLU A 1072 -3.39 -45.67 45.06
N PRO A 1073 -3.97 -46.82 45.44
CA PRO A 1073 -4.12 -47.22 46.84
C PRO A 1073 -2.79 -47.18 47.61
N GLY A 1074 -2.74 -46.40 48.69
CA GLY A 1074 -1.54 -46.25 49.53
C GLY A 1074 -0.52 -45.21 49.06
N GLU A 1075 -0.73 -44.55 47.92
CA GLU A 1075 0.15 -43.49 47.42
C GLU A 1075 -0.34 -42.08 47.81
N MET A 1076 0.59 -41.15 48.10
CA MET A 1076 0.25 -39.75 48.43
C MET A 1076 0.37 -38.77 47.24
N LEU A 1077 0.92 -39.21 46.09
CA LEU A 1077 1.12 -38.36 44.91
C LEU A 1077 0.55 -39.03 43.65
N PRO A 1078 -0.18 -38.31 42.78
CA PRO A 1078 -0.68 -38.84 41.52
C PRO A 1078 0.43 -39.28 40.56
N LEU A 1079 0.17 -40.32 39.78
CA LEU A 1079 1.07 -40.82 38.72
C LEU A 1079 1.50 -39.74 37.73
N LYS A 1080 0.55 -38.93 37.26
CA LYS A 1080 0.79 -37.85 36.31
C LYS A 1080 1.76 -36.78 36.84
N LEU A 1081 1.71 -36.49 38.13
CA LEU A 1081 2.64 -35.57 38.79
C LEU A 1081 4.04 -36.17 38.89
N LYS A 1082 4.16 -37.48 39.13
CA LYS A 1082 5.44 -38.20 39.18
C LYS A 1082 6.17 -38.20 37.83
N TRP A 1083 5.47 -38.07 36.71
CA TRP A 1083 6.07 -37.92 35.37
C TRP A 1083 6.72 -36.54 35.14
N ILE A 1084 6.31 -35.54 35.92
CA ILE A 1084 6.74 -34.13 35.80
C ILE A 1084 7.88 -33.82 36.78
N LEU A 1085 7.88 -34.46 37.95
CA LEU A 1085 8.83 -34.21 39.03
C LEU A 1085 9.88 -35.31 39.14
N ARG A 1086 11.15 -34.93 39.24
CA ARG A 1086 12.24 -35.87 39.60
C ARG A 1086 11.93 -36.60 40.90
N ARG A 1087 12.28 -37.89 40.96
CA ARG A 1087 12.06 -38.78 42.11
C ARG A 1087 12.60 -38.23 43.44
N GLU A 1088 13.73 -37.52 43.38
CA GLU A 1088 14.39 -36.87 44.52
C GLU A 1088 13.52 -35.80 45.20
N PHE A 1089 12.60 -35.18 44.45
CA PHE A 1089 11.77 -34.06 44.94
C PHE A 1089 10.41 -34.50 45.49
N TRP A 1090 10.02 -35.77 45.32
CA TRP A 1090 8.70 -36.26 45.76
C TRP A 1090 8.41 -36.03 47.25
N PRO A 1091 9.31 -36.33 48.21
CA PRO A 1091 9.03 -36.13 49.63
C PRO A 1091 8.86 -34.64 49.99
N GLN A 1092 9.62 -33.78 49.31
CA GLN A 1092 9.58 -32.33 49.54
C GLN A 1092 8.28 -31.75 49.00
N PHE A 1093 7.82 -32.21 47.82
CA PHE A 1093 6.54 -31.82 47.27
C PHE A 1093 5.36 -32.32 48.11
N GLN A 1094 5.45 -33.50 48.71
CA GLN A 1094 4.44 -33.98 49.67
C GLN A 1094 4.31 -33.04 50.88
N ASN A 1095 5.44 -32.52 51.40
CA ASN A 1095 5.40 -31.52 52.46
C ASN A 1095 4.76 -30.21 52.01
N LEU A 1096 5.03 -29.76 50.76
CA LEU A 1096 4.37 -28.59 50.18
C LEU A 1096 2.85 -28.77 50.06
N LEU A 1097 2.39 -29.97 49.67
CA LEU A 1097 0.95 -30.25 49.60
C LEU A 1097 0.29 -30.24 50.97
N LYS A 1098 0.96 -30.74 52.02
CA LYS A 1098 0.46 -30.67 53.40
C LYS A 1098 0.35 -29.22 53.92
N GLN A 1099 1.19 -28.32 53.41
CA GLN A 1099 1.16 -26.89 53.74
C GLN A 1099 0.19 -26.09 52.83
N GLY A 1100 -0.27 -26.69 51.74
CA GLY A 1100 -1.18 -26.06 50.79
C GLY A 1100 -2.59 -25.90 51.35
N THR A 1101 -3.37 -25.00 50.74
CA THR A 1101 -4.77 -24.77 51.13
C THR A 1101 -5.71 -25.65 50.31
N GLU A 1102 -6.63 -26.35 50.98
CA GLU A 1102 -7.68 -27.09 50.30
C GLU A 1102 -8.69 -26.12 49.65
N VAL A 1103 -8.87 -26.22 48.34
CA VAL A 1103 -9.72 -25.32 47.54
C VAL A 1103 -11.07 -25.95 47.28
N HIS A 1104 -11.08 -27.25 47.01
CA HIS A 1104 -12.28 -27.99 46.66
C HIS A 1104 -12.10 -29.46 47.05
N LYS A 1105 -13.16 -30.03 47.62
CA LYS A 1105 -13.27 -31.44 47.93
C LYS A 1105 -14.71 -31.87 47.65
N GLY A 1106 -14.88 -32.85 46.78
CA GLY A 1106 -16.22 -33.31 46.37
C GLY A 1106 -16.26 -33.90 44.97
N TYR A 1107 -17.47 -34.01 44.45
CA TYR A 1107 -17.75 -34.53 43.11
C TYR A 1107 -17.12 -33.64 42.03
N LEU A 1108 -16.48 -34.28 41.04
CA LEU A 1108 -15.94 -33.61 39.86
C LEU A 1108 -16.72 -34.07 38.63
N ASP A 1109 -17.30 -33.12 37.89
CA ASP A 1109 -17.94 -33.43 36.62
C ASP A 1109 -16.88 -33.84 35.58
N ASP A 1110 -16.84 -35.12 35.24
CA ASP A 1110 -15.88 -35.73 34.33
C ASP A 1110 -16.64 -36.52 33.26
N PRO A 1111 -16.26 -36.43 31.97
CA PRO A 1111 -16.97 -37.13 30.90
C PRO A 1111 -16.89 -38.66 31.01
N ARG A 1112 -16.07 -39.21 31.91
CA ARG A 1112 -15.99 -40.65 32.20
C ARG A 1112 -16.99 -41.12 33.26
N ASN A 1113 -17.64 -40.22 34.00
CA ASN A 1113 -18.59 -40.59 35.06
C ASN A 1113 -19.78 -41.36 34.47
N THR A 1114 -20.24 -42.39 35.15
CA THR A 1114 -21.38 -43.24 34.79
C THR A 1114 -22.44 -43.17 35.89
N ASP A 1115 -23.53 -43.93 35.75
CA ASP A 1115 -24.53 -44.06 36.80
C ASP A 1115 -23.96 -44.77 38.04
N ASN A 1116 -22.88 -45.54 37.87
CA ASN A 1116 -22.32 -46.42 38.89
C ASN A 1116 -20.85 -46.16 39.26
N ALA A 1117 -20.19 -45.21 38.61
CA ALA A 1117 -18.82 -44.83 38.92
C ALA A 1117 -18.60 -43.36 38.62
N TRP A 1118 -18.03 -42.60 39.55
CA TRP A 1118 -17.77 -41.17 39.36
C TRP A 1118 -16.43 -40.78 39.96
N VAL A 1119 -15.91 -39.62 39.53
CA VAL A 1119 -14.67 -39.05 40.05
C VAL A 1119 -14.98 -38.06 41.16
N GLU A 1120 -14.25 -38.20 42.27
CA GLU A 1120 -14.22 -37.19 43.32
C GLU A 1120 -12.80 -36.68 43.45
N THR A 1121 -12.64 -35.39 43.67
CA THR A 1121 -11.31 -34.80 43.75
C THR A 1121 -11.12 -34.01 45.02
N VAL A 1122 -9.88 -34.04 45.52
CA VAL A 1122 -9.34 -33.02 46.42
C VAL A 1122 -8.44 -32.11 45.59
N ALA A 1123 -8.70 -30.82 45.59
CA ALA A 1123 -7.87 -29.81 44.93
C ALA A 1123 -7.15 -28.99 45.99
N VAL A 1124 -5.81 -29.01 45.95
CA VAL A 1124 -4.96 -28.32 46.93
C VAL A 1124 -4.17 -27.23 46.21
N SER A 1125 -4.34 -25.97 46.63
CA SER A 1125 -3.59 -24.83 46.11
C SER A 1125 -2.29 -24.65 46.88
N VAL A 1126 -1.18 -24.59 46.14
CA VAL A 1126 0.14 -24.22 46.67
C VAL A 1126 0.52 -22.90 46.00
N HIS A 1127 0.45 -21.81 46.77
CA HIS A 1127 0.70 -20.46 46.25
C HIS A 1127 2.06 -19.90 46.69
N PHE A 1128 2.87 -19.45 45.73
CA PHE A 1128 4.14 -18.79 45.97
C PHE A 1128 4.02 -17.27 45.82
N ASP A 1129 4.08 -16.55 46.95
CA ASP A 1129 3.91 -15.09 46.99
C ASP A 1129 5.19 -14.32 46.56
N ASN A 1130 6.37 -14.82 46.95
CA ASN A 1130 7.67 -14.18 46.73
C ASN A 1130 8.59 -14.93 45.73
N GLN A 1131 9.21 -14.20 44.78
CA GLN A 1131 10.15 -14.75 43.78
C GLN A 1131 11.41 -15.42 44.38
N ASN A 1132 11.78 -15.04 45.60
CA ASN A 1132 12.94 -15.57 46.32
C ASN A 1132 12.60 -16.76 47.23
N HIS A 1133 11.41 -17.35 47.11
CA HIS A 1133 11.11 -18.60 47.82
C HIS A 1133 12.08 -19.69 47.32
N VAL A 1134 12.93 -20.18 48.21
CA VAL A 1134 13.93 -21.23 47.92
C VAL A 1134 13.26 -22.45 47.28
N GLU A 1135 12.04 -22.75 47.72
CA GLU A 1135 11.23 -23.87 47.24
C GLU A 1135 10.74 -23.69 45.80
N MET A 1136 10.47 -22.47 45.34
CA MET A 1136 10.08 -22.20 43.95
C MET A 1136 11.27 -22.38 42.99
N LYS A 1137 12.47 -21.89 43.39
CA LYS A 1137 13.70 -22.10 42.62
C LYS A 1137 14.07 -23.60 42.57
N ARG A 1138 13.91 -24.31 43.70
CA ARG A 1138 14.06 -25.76 43.76
C ARG A 1138 13.06 -26.46 42.84
N LEU A 1139 11.76 -26.17 42.94
CA LEU A 1139 10.73 -26.74 42.07
C LEU A 1139 11.13 -26.59 40.59
N ASN A 1140 11.47 -25.38 40.13
CA ASN A 1140 11.89 -25.16 38.74
C ASN A 1140 13.14 -25.95 38.33
N SER A 1141 14.08 -26.23 39.26
CA SER A 1141 15.26 -27.05 38.98
C SER A 1141 14.99 -28.56 38.92
N PHE A 1142 13.89 -29.02 39.54
CA PHE A 1142 13.48 -30.43 39.59
C PHE A 1142 12.35 -30.78 38.60
N LEU A 1143 11.86 -29.79 37.84
CA LEU A 1143 10.99 -30.03 36.67
C LEU A 1143 11.85 -30.60 35.53
N GLN A 1144 11.71 -31.90 35.28
CA GLN A 1144 12.32 -32.54 34.11
C GLN A 1144 11.26 -33.44 33.49
N GLY A 1145 10.97 -33.24 32.21
CA GLY A 1145 10.08 -34.16 31.51
C GLY A 1145 10.79 -35.52 31.40
N CYS A 1146 10.14 -36.58 31.89
CA CYS A 1146 10.62 -37.95 31.68
C CYS A 1146 10.63 -38.35 30.20
N ASP A 1147 9.82 -37.66 29.38
CA ASP A 1147 9.73 -37.80 27.91
C ASP A 1147 10.10 -36.50 27.19
N PRO A 1148 10.76 -36.56 26.01
CA PRO A 1148 11.05 -35.39 25.19
C PRO A 1148 9.78 -34.71 24.62
N GLU A 1149 8.65 -35.41 24.58
CA GLU A 1149 7.35 -34.91 24.11
C GLU A 1149 6.50 -34.26 25.22
N LEU A 1150 6.89 -34.40 26.51
CA LEU A 1150 6.18 -33.79 27.63
C LEU A 1150 6.58 -32.31 27.79
N CYS A 1151 5.64 -31.39 27.53
CA CYS A 1151 5.86 -29.95 27.68
C CYS A 1151 5.29 -29.43 29.00
N ILE A 1152 6.12 -28.79 29.82
CA ILE A 1152 5.72 -28.18 31.10
C ILE A 1152 6.06 -26.70 31.09
N ARG A 1153 5.11 -25.84 31.48
CA ARG A 1153 5.37 -24.39 31.59
C ARG A 1153 4.49 -23.71 32.62
N TRP A 1154 4.94 -22.54 33.06
CA TRP A 1154 4.10 -21.59 33.77
C TRP A 1154 3.22 -20.84 32.78
N GLN A 1155 1.92 -20.78 33.06
CA GLN A 1155 0.92 -20.19 32.18
C GLN A 1155 0.11 -19.14 32.92
N VAL A 1156 -0.12 -17.99 32.28
CA VAL A 1156 -0.95 -16.92 32.86
C VAL A 1156 -2.39 -17.40 33.00
N LEU A 1157 -2.98 -17.15 34.16
CA LEU A 1157 -4.37 -17.46 34.46
C LEU A 1157 -5.31 -16.47 33.78
N ASP A 1158 -6.24 -17.01 32.98
CA ASP A 1158 -7.30 -16.30 32.27
C ASP A 1158 -8.51 -17.26 32.16
N LYS A 1159 -9.73 -16.74 32.02
CA LYS A 1159 -10.94 -17.53 31.75
C LYS A 1159 -10.82 -18.40 30.49
N ARG A 1160 -9.94 -18.01 29.56
CA ARG A 1160 -9.76 -18.61 28.23
C ARG A 1160 -8.55 -19.56 28.09
N ILE A 1161 -8.00 -20.07 29.20
CA ILE A 1161 -6.88 -21.01 29.11
C ILE A 1161 -7.36 -22.33 28.46
N PRO A 1162 -6.62 -22.90 27.49
CA PRO A 1162 -6.90 -24.22 26.88
C PRO A 1162 -6.59 -25.38 27.81
N LEU A 1163 -7.34 -25.43 28.91
CA LEU A 1163 -7.33 -26.51 29.88
C LEU A 1163 -8.57 -27.37 29.72
N HIS A 1164 -8.42 -28.63 30.10
CA HIS A 1164 -9.55 -29.55 30.22
C HIS A 1164 -10.69 -28.91 31.06
N ALA A 1165 -11.94 -29.06 30.60
CA ALA A 1165 -13.08 -28.28 31.10
C ALA A 1165 -13.31 -28.38 32.62
N ASN A 1166 -13.10 -29.56 33.19
CA ASN A 1166 -13.20 -29.83 34.64
C ASN A 1166 -12.16 -29.05 35.48
N HIS A 1167 -11.00 -28.70 34.93
CA HIS A 1167 -9.96 -27.97 35.64
C HIS A 1167 -10.23 -26.46 35.71
N LYS A 1168 -11.00 -25.91 34.76
CA LYS A 1168 -11.33 -24.48 34.72
C LYS A 1168 -12.12 -24.06 35.96
N GLU A 1169 -13.05 -24.89 36.42
CA GLU A 1169 -13.82 -24.62 37.63
C GLU A 1169 -12.93 -24.57 38.89
N LEU A 1170 -11.97 -25.50 38.99
CA LEU A 1170 -11.00 -25.51 40.09
C LEU A 1170 -10.16 -24.24 40.10
N LEU A 1171 -9.70 -23.79 38.92
CA LEU A 1171 -8.92 -22.55 38.81
C LEU A 1171 -9.72 -21.29 39.09
N HIS A 1172 -11.02 -21.26 38.75
CA HIS A 1172 -11.92 -20.18 39.15
C HIS A 1172 -12.06 -20.09 40.68
N LYS A 1173 -12.15 -21.22 41.37
CA LYS A 1173 -12.16 -21.24 42.85
C LYS A 1173 -10.83 -20.74 43.42
N VAL A 1174 -9.70 -21.11 42.82
CA VAL A 1174 -8.36 -20.60 43.22
C VAL A 1174 -8.21 -19.10 42.98
N SER A 1175 -8.68 -18.58 41.83
CA SER A 1175 -8.59 -17.15 41.53
C SER A 1175 -9.44 -16.32 42.49
N ALA A 1176 -10.64 -16.80 42.85
CA ALA A 1176 -11.49 -16.19 43.85
C ALA A 1176 -10.83 -16.18 45.24
N LEU A 1177 -10.20 -17.30 45.64
CA LEU A 1177 -9.47 -17.41 46.92
C LEU A 1177 -8.32 -16.40 47.02
N LEU A 1178 -7.58 -16.17 45.93
CA LEU A 1178 -6.42 -15.29 45.89
C LEU A 1178 -6.74 -13.84 45.47
N GLY A 1179 -8.00 -13.51 45.17
CA GLY A 1179 -8.40 -12.19 44.67
C GLY A 1179 -7.77 -11.83 43.31
N ALA A 1180 -7.51 -12.83 42.47
CA ALA A 1180 -6.84 -12.67 41.18
C ALA A 1180 -7.84 -12.42 40.03
N TYR A 1181 -7.31 -11.93 38.91
CA TYR A 1181 -8.05 -11.82 37.66
C TYR A 1181 -8.33 -13.24 37.10
N TYR A 1182 -9.55 -13.47 36.61
CA TYR A 1182 -9.97 -14.69 35.91
C TYR A 1182 -10.90 -14.33 34.76
#